data_AF-A0A9N9ZG41-F1
#
_entry.id   AF-A0A9N9ZG41-F1
#
_cell.length_a   1.000
_cell.length_b   1.000
_cell.length_c   1.000
_cell.angle_alpha   90.00
_cell.angle_beta   90.00
_cell.angle_gamma   90.00
#
_symmetry.space_group_name_H-M   'P 1'
#
loop_
_entity.id
_entity.type
_entity.pdbx_description
1 polymer ?
#
loop_
_entity_poly.entity_id
_entity_poly.type
_entity_poly.pdbx_seq_one_letter_code
_entity_poly.pdbx_strand_id
1 'polypeptide(L)'
;MQFMSQSMGWADNFILAMAPLGIITVIVSAIRVSGPSWLRAIIGRSRENLAVAEAELMSSTSKEVCEVWNGHGVVRCMGLSPVSEFICLISTDTPSTGNGRSVDTTVGAVSVGKAVERGYLEEFETNLWDGIKHMIHRKHSPGDLNAEQGQGTRDPSAPQIIIARNMVADAPNIALNSHNQLGRGELLVVAVIGTILQLGVLTYSGFATYYPSLRLAKDGRPVADYAFPCTAAGTLTLVAGMLICSHVVESSTEEKRYKPGRGKEIRMVWLQRAETVSDQVFNSFAVFASDKRALITTSHRVPEESRQGTILALKTVLGAVVGLCGFVVQFIGLRGMHWSASVAQLGAVLLMTGLRAWVRRGLAEPPRYHPLSRGFELEWFAITLGDLDNAPWWDPPEPESKVKNCKNSNWGIMTGGSPEIHEKLRQTSKNGTSKAYTVMKIRRDLGQLYDWRGPASAEAISLARAIEVTMNALFSSSPTASFVWSLKAHSAESNAQSVNLHLKQQNGSWKASAEEIEAALSLWLFSVSDQEQGQNRQVSPGTPRSEDDARFRAKRSPAKRSLRLLGSYTQRLRRHLQLLMPDGAARVIKVQMTAQLDDSSRIQVEPHRVVGSGYSATHHPVGYRIWKSSPTPPKDKLDKHVGEGEARNVFLATESHDPLNLLYAQDMFSAFMWAVAKTLTHPIEGADIQPNDTRGVDAWRSFTLRIDSLSKMAREIQSTGLGNLEDVYLSIIPPLSVEHKLLQSDTIIDLAREHARRQEKLGHWTEAGLVYLWLFQTVKIFPEQSRIATRATAELTEYLRMVTAVIELREAQQYEERDIRDLKELKSKLDEKLETADRAILSSLIRLYEAQGRPWNGDLVGLGSAEDTIYSKVFNFKELHRLAQSSDWKGTEAITRALRDGEDVNVTDICNWTPLHYAAAKGSTETAVELLKRRADVNARNLLEWTPLHYACQAGKARIVRNPIREGADLDVHGRDGLAPLHCATMNGHLEVVKRLIEAGAALDVLDTSGNTPLFWAAYKGHRGIVGYLWQDANKKLRDHNGRTALHLAAIAGRAEVVSQLVELGADKEAKSRAGQTPLHFAASELVARLLVELGADKEAQDHTRQTPLHFASATGHEGVARLLVELGADKEA
;
A
#
# COMPACT_ATOMS: atom_id res chain seq x y z
N MET A 1 -39.58 -45.41 -56.80
CA MET A 1 -40.01 -46.61 -56.04
C MET A 1 -41.18 -47.38 -56.68
N GLN A 2 -41.97 -46.79 -57.60
CA GLN A 2 -43.16 -47.46 -58.17
C GLN A 2 -42.86 -48.54 -59.24
N PHE A 3 -41.66 -48.55 -59.84
CA PHE A 3 -41.23 -49.59 -60.82
C PHE A 3 -40.52 -50.80 -60.18
N MET A 4 -40.25 -50.79 -58.87
CA MET A 4 -39.62 -51.93 -58.17
C MET A 4 -40.62 -52.86 -57.47
N SER A 5 -41.89 -52.47 -57.32
CA SER A 5 -42.86 -53.24 -56.51
C SER A 5 -43.47 -54.46 -57.21
N GLN A 6 -43.27 -54.65 -58.52
CA GLN A 6 -43.88 -55.76 -59.27
C GLN A 6 -42.97 -57.01 -59.39
N SER A 7 -41.77 -57.02 -58.79
CA SER A 7 -40.83 -58.16 -58.86
C SER A 7 -40.23 -58.58 -57.51
N MET A 8 -40.70 -58.02 -56.39
CA MET A 8 -40.06 -58.19 -55.07
C MET A 8 -41.02 -58.79 -54.06
N GLY A 9 -40.57 -59.82 -53.34
CA GLY A 9 -41.32 -60.43 -52.25
C GLY A 9 -41.41 -59.50 -51.03
N TRP A 10 -42.41 -59.70 -50.15
CA TRP A 10 -42.58 -58.92 -48.91
C TRP A 10 -41.30 -58.84 -48.04
N ALA A 11 -40.49 -59.89 -48.03
CA ALA A 11 -39.22 -59.94 -47.32
C ALA A 11 -38.12 -59.08 -47.96
N ASP A 12 -38.12 -58.91 -49.28
CA ASP A 12 -37.14 -58.06 -49.96
C ASP A 12 -37.34 -56.58 -49.60
N ASN A 13 -38.56 -56.15 -49.22
CA ASN A 13 -38.84 -54.80 -48.71
C ASN A 13 -38.21 -54.55 -47.33
N PHE A 14 -38.21 -55.54 -46.42
CA PHE A 14 -37.53 -55.43 -45.13
C PHE A 14 -36.02 -55.33 -45.30
N ILE A 15 -35.44 -56.11 -46.22
CA ILE A 15 -34.01 -56.08 -46.54
C ILE A 15 -33.63 -54.73 -47.17
N LEU A 16 -34.43 -54.23 -48.11
CA LEU A 16 -34.19 -52.92 -48.73
C LEU A 16 -34.29 -51.75 -47.74
N ALA A 17 -35.11 -51.88 -46.69
CA ALA A 17 -35.20 -50.89 -45.62
C ALA A 17 -33.96 -50.89 -44.70
N MET A 18 -33.30 -52.04 -44.53
CA MET A 18 -32.09 -52.15 -43.70
C MET A 18 -30.81 -51.66 -44.39
N ALA A 19 -30.72 -51.74 -45.72
CA ALA A 19 -29.51 -51.35 -46.45
C ALA A 19 -29.11 -49.87 -46.23
N PRO A 20 -30.03 -48.89 -46.36
CA PRO A 20 -29.72 -47.49 -46.09
C PRO A 20 -29.33 -47.26 -44.63
N LEU A 21 -30.01 -47.89 -43.67
CA LEU A 21 -29.69 -47.80 -42.24
C LEU A 21 -28.30 -48.37 -41.92
N GLY A 22 -27.94 -49.52 -42.48
CA GLY A 22 -26.61 -50.14 -42.29
C GLY A 22 -25.49 -49.33 -42.94
N ILE A 23 -25.70 -48.83 -44.16
CA ILE A 23 -24.72 -47.97 -44.84
C ILE A 23 -24.57 -46.63 -44.11
N ILE A 24 -25.66 -46.00 -43.69
CA ILE A 24 -25.65 -44.74 -42.93
C ILE A 24 -24.95 -44.95 -41.58
N THR A 25 -25.23 -46.03 -40.86
CA THR A 25 -24.57 -46.32 -39.57
C THR A 25 -23.06 -46.52 -39.74
N VAL A 26 -22.61 -47.29 -40.75
CA VAL A 26 -21.17 -47.48 -41.03
C VAL A 26 -20.50 -46.16 -41.44
N ILE A 27 -21.15 -45.36 -42.31
CA ILE A 27 -20.63 -44.06 -42.76
C ILE A 27 -20.56 -43.07 -41.59
N VAL A 28 -21.61 -42.98 -40.77
CA VAL A 28 -21.65 -42.12 -39.58
C VAL A 28 -20.59 -42.55 -38.57
N SER A 29 -20.39 -43.85 -38.35
CA SER A 29 -19.30 -44.37 -37.51
C SER A 29 -17.92 -44.01 -38.09
N ALA A 30 -17.70 -44.16 -39.40
CA ALA A 30 -16.44 -43.82 -40.05
C ALA A 30 -16.12 -42.31 -39.97
N ILE A 31 -17.13 -41.45 -40.16
CA ILE A 31 -17.01 -40.00 -40.02
C ILE A 31 -16.73 -39.62 -38.56
N ARG A 32 -17.39 -40.26 -37.59
CA ARG A 32 -17.14 -39.99 -36.16
C ARG A 32 -15.70 -40.28 -35.75
N VAL A 33 -15.08 -41.34 -36.28
CA VAL A 33 -13.69 -41.71 -35.91
C VAL A 33 -12.63 -40.98 -36.76
N SER A 34 -12.90 -40.68 -38.03
CA SER A 34 -11.87 -40.23 -38.99
C SER A 34 -12.27 -39.03 -39.86
N GLY A 35 -13.47 -38.47 -39.65
CA GLY A 35 -13.94 -37.31 -40.40
C GLY A 35 -13.26 -35.99 -40.01
N PRO A 36 -13.23 -34.98 -40.90
CA PRO A 36 -12.77 -33.63 -40.57
C PRO A 36 -13.55 -33.02 -39.41
N SER A 37 -12.90 -32.16 -38.60
CA SER A 37 -13.48 -31.60 -37.36
C SER A 37 -14.84 -30.90 -37.58
N TRP A 38 -15.06 -30.30 -38.74
CA TRP A 38 -16.35 -29.69 -39.11
C TRP A 38 -17.46 -30.71 -39.44
N LEU A 39 -17.13 -31.86 -40.05
CA LEU A 39 -18.08 -32.95 -40.32
C LEU A 39 -18.51 -33.64 -39.02
N ARG A 40 -17.55 -33.84 -38.10
CA ARG A 40 -17.80 -34.33 -36.74
C ARG A 40 -18.73 -33.37 -35.98
N ALA A 41 -18.52 -32.06 -36.11
CA ALA A 41 -19.35 -31.04 -35.49
C ALA A 41 -20.79 -31.03 -36.03
N ILE A 42 -21.01 -31.22 -37.35
CA ILE A 42 -22.36 -31.27 -37.93
C ILE A 42 -23.16 -32.48 -37.44
N ILE A 43 -22.52 -33.65 -37.36
CA ILE A 43 -23.15 -34.87 -36.85
C ILE A 43 -23.36 -34.80 -35.32
N GLY A 44 -22.49 -34.09 -34.59
CA GLY A 44 -22.62 -33.86 -33.14
C GLY A 44 -23.71 -32.85 -32.74
N ARG A 45 -24.14 -31.96 -33.64
CA ARG A 45 -25.16 -30.93 -33.38
C ARG A 45 -26.62 -31.43 -33.43
N SER A 46 -26.87 -32.70 -33.76
CA SER A 46 -28.24 -33.23 -33.80
C SER A 46 -28.76 -33.54 -32.38
N ARG A 47 -29.37 -32.52 -31.76
CA ARG A 47 -30.34 -32.52 -30.65
C ARG A 47 -30.31 -33.69 -29.64
N GLU A 48 -29.90 -33.33 -28.43
CA GLU A 48 -30.38 -33.82 -27.13
C GLU A 48 -31.69 -34.63 -27.21
N ASN A 49 -31.58 -35.96 -27.22
CA ASN A 49 -32.50 -36.94 -26.62
C ASN A 49 -32.13 -38.35 -27.11
N LEU A 50 -31.88 -39.26 -26.17
CA LEU A 50 -31.64 -40.71 -26.33
C LEU A 50 -30.42 -41.18 -27.16
N ALA A 51 -29.93 -40.40 -28.14
CA ALA A 51 -28.71 -40.72 -28.90
C ALA A 51 -27.40 -40.47 -28.12
N VAL A 52 -27.50 -39.88 -26.92
CA VAL A 52 -26.37 -39.63 -26.00
C VAL A 52 -25.75 -40.95 -25.50
N ALA A 53 -26.55 -42.03 -25.40
CA ALA A 53 -26.05 -43.37 -25.07
C ALA A 53 -25.15 -43.98 -26.17
N GLU A 54 -25.20 -43.45 -27.41
CA GLU A 54 -24.32 -43.84 -28.51
C GLU A 54 -23.18 -42.83 -28.75
N ALA A 55 -23.20 -41.65 -28.10
CA ALA A 55 -22.06 -40.73 -28.05
C ALA A 55 -20.98 -41.19 -27.03
N GLU A 56 -21.35 -42.08 -26.10
CA GLU A 56 -20.45 -42.79 -25.18
C GLU A 56 -19.47 -43.78 -25.87
N LEU A 57 -19.57 -43.96 -27.19
CA LEU A 57 -18.74 -44.89 -27.97
C LEU A 57 -17.38 -44.32 -28.43
N MET A 58 -17.04 -43.08 -28.06
CA MET A 58 -15.70 -42.52 -28.24
C MET A 58 -14.98 -42.54 -26.89
N SER A 59 -13.95 -43.36 -26.72
CA SER A 59 -13.30 -43.62 -25.44
C SER A 59 -12.38 -42.49 -24.93
N SER A 60 -12.26 -41.34 -25.61
CA SER A 60 -11.18 -40.40 -25.32
C SER A 60 -11.55 -38.92 -25.41
N THR A 61 -11.35 -38.17 -24.33
CA THR A 61 -11.18 -36.71 -24.31
C THR A 61 -9.87 -36.29 -24.99
N SER A 62 -9.84 -35.11 -25.61
CA SER A 62 -8.68 -34.55 -26.33
C SER A 62 -8.70 -33.02 -26.27
N LYS A 63 -7.73 -32.33 -26.90
CA LYS A 63 -7.74 -30.87 -27.02
C LYS A 63 -8.93 -30.29 -27.80
N GLU A 64 -9.61 -31.13 -28.60
CA GLU A 64 -10.79 -30.73 -29.36
C GLU A 64 -12.11 -31.01 -28.62
N VAL A 65 -12.14 -31.99 -27.71
CA VAL A 65 -13.35 -32.46 -27.02
C VAL A 65 -13.05 -32.73 -25.55
N CYS A 66 -13.75 -32.04 -24.65
CA CYS A 66 -13.60 -32.19 -23.21
C CYS A 66 -14.90 -32.60 -22.51
N GLU A 67 -14.76 -33.19 -21.32
CA GLU A 67 -15.87 -33.47 -20.40
C GLU A 67 -16.00 -32.37 -19.35
N VAL A 68 -17.22 -31.86 -19.17
CA VAL A 68 -17.57 -30.75 -18.26
C VAL A 68 -18.88 -31.08 -17.54
N TRP A 69 -18.97 -30.75 -16.26
CA TRP A 69 -20.19 -30.93 -15.45
C TRP A 69 -21.15 -29.74 -15.61
N ASN A 70 -22.41 -30.02 -15.95
CA ASN A 70 -23.44 -28.98 -16.15
C ASN A 70 -24.40 -28.79 -14.97
N GLY A 71 -24.17 -29.48 -13.84
CA GLY A 71 -25.05 -29.48 -12.67
C GLY A 71 -25.98 -30.71 -12.57
N HIS A 72 -26.26 -31.38 -13.68
CA HIS A 72 -27.13 -32.57 -13.74
C HIS A 72 -26.39 -33.83 -14.22
N GLY A 73 -25.41 -33.67 -15.12
CA GLY A 73 -24.64 -34.77 -15.69
C GLY A 73 -23.31 -34.29 -16.30
N VAL A 74 -22.44 -35.25 -16.63
CA VAL A 74 -21.21 -34.99 -17.39
C VAL A 74 -21.60 -34.80 -18.86
N VAL A 75 -21.28 -33.65 -19.43
CA VAL A 75 -21.52 -33.31 -20.84
C VAL A 75 -20.19 -33.24 -21.58
N ARG A 76 -20.19 -33.69 -22.84
CA ARG A 76 -19.05 -33.54 -23.74
C ARG A 76 -19.23 -32.31 -24.62
N CYS A 77 -18.23 -31.43 -24.63
CA CYS A 77 -18.23 -30.17 -25.36
C CYS A 77 -16.98 -30.04 -26.24
N MET A 78 -17.09 -29.31 -27.35
CA MET A 78 -15.95 -28.97 -28.19
C MET A 78 -15.18 -27.82 -27.53
N GLY A 79 -13.86 -27.98 -27.31
CA GLY A 79 -13.01 -26.95 -26.72
C GLY A 79 -12.04 -27.50 -25.67
N LEU A 80 -11.28 -26.57 -25.07
CA LEU A 80 -10.35 -26.88 -23.99
C LEU A 80 -11.10 -27.05 -22.67
N SER A 81 -10.66 -28.00 -21.85
CA SER A 81 -11.29 -28.26 -20.55
C SER A 81 -10.88 -27.23 -19.50
N PRO A 82 -11.82 -26.56 -18.82
CA PRO A 82 -11.55 -25.73 -17.65
C PRO A 82 -11.41 -26.56 -16.36
N VAL A 83 -11.14 -27.87 -16.48
CA VAL A 83 -11.10 -28.83 -15.36
C VAL A 83 -9.66 -29.19 -15.00
N SER A 84 -9.32 -29.03 -13.72
CA SER A 84 -8.04 -29.45 -13.15
C SER A 84 -8.20 -30.75 -12.36
N GLU A 85 -7.36 -31.75 -12.66
CA GLU A 85 -7.35 -33.07 -12.01
C GLU A 85 -6.35 -33.13 -10.85
N PHE A 86 -6.83 -33.53 -9.67
CA PHE A 86 -6.04 -33.66 -8.43
C PHE A 86 -6.16 -35.09 -7.86
N ILE A 87 -5.01 -35.70 -7.58
CA ILE A 87 -4.91 -36.97 -6.86
C ILE A 87 -4.48 -36.66 -5.42
N CYS A 88 -5.39 -36.80 -4.47
CA CYS A 88 -5.15 -36.58 -3.05
C CYS A 88 -4.73 -37.88 -2.39
N LEU A 89 -3.55 -37.89 -1.75
CA LEU A 89 -3.00 -38.99 -0.97
C LEU A 89 -2.97 -38.60 0.50
N ILE A 90 -3.58 -39.39 1.36
CA ILE A 90 -3.71 -39.09 2.80
C ILE A 90 -3.15 -40.27 3.60
N SER A 91 -2.28 -40.01 4.57
CA SER A 91 -1.71 -41.04 5.44
C SER A 91 -2.78 -41.67 6.34
N THR A 92 -2.89 -43.00 6.36
CA THR A 92 -3.83 -43.75 7.23
C THR A 92 -3.32 -43.92 8.65
N ASP A 93 -2.01 -43.73 8.87
CA ASP A 93 -1.38 -43.83 10.18
C ASP A 93 -1.48 -42.47 10.91
N THR A 94 -2.66 -42.15 11.45
CA THR A 94 -2.78 -41.10 12.48
C THR A 94 -2.76 -41.75 13.87
N PRO A 95 -1.83 -41.40 14.78
CA PRO A 95 -1.90 -41.87 16.15
C PRO A 95 -3.10 -41.18 16.82
N SER A 96 -4.15 -41.95 17.09
CA SER A 96 -5.22 -41.55 18.00
C SER A 96 -4.66 -41.46 19.43
N THR A 97 -3.98 -40.37 19.78
CA THR A 97 -3.64 -40.09 21.19
C THR A 97 -4.72 -39.18 21.77
N GLY A 98 -5.47 -39.72 22.74
CA GLY A 98 -6.55 -39.06 23.48
C GLY A 98 -6.13 -37.88 24.37
N ASN A 99 -5.32 -36.95 23.86
CA ASN A 99 -5.08 -35.66 24.46
C ASN A 99 -5.01 -34.62 23.35
N GLY A 100 -5.99 -33.70 23.32
CA GLY A 100 -6.23 -32.73 22.25
C GLY A 100 -5.10 -31.72 21.99
N ARG A 101 -4.00 -32.19 21.39
CA ARG A 101 -3.02 -31.36 20.69
C ARG A 101 -3.13 -31.69 19.19
N SER A 102 -3.51 -30.70 18.38
CA SER A 102 -3.55 -30.82 16.92
C SER A 102 -2.13 -31.05 16.40
N VAL A 103 -1.90 -32.20 15.79
CA VAL A 103 -0.67 -32.45 15.02
C VAL A 103 -0.73 -31.55 13.78
N ASP A 104 0.34 -30.82 13.49
CA ASP A 104 0.45 -29.98 12.30
C ASP A 104 0.26 -30.82 11.03
N THR A 105 -0.88 -30.65 10.36
CA THR A 105 -1.16 -31.29 9.07
C THR A 105 -0.22 -30.72 8.01
N THR A 106 0.87 -31.44 7.73
CA THR A 106 1.80 -31.07 6.67
C THR A 106 1.24 -31.49 5.32
N VAL A 107 0.95 -30.52 4.45
CA VAL A 107 0.46 -30.75 3.09
C VAL A 107 1.56 -30.42 2.10
N GLY A 108 1.86 -31.35 1.20
CA GLY A 108 2.81 -31.16 0.11
C GLY A 108 2.13 -31.34 -1.24
N ALA A 109 2.28 -30.38 -2.14
CA ALA A 109 1.75 -30.48 -3.50
C ALA A 109 2.89 -30.75 -4.50
N VAL A 110 2.71 -31.72 -5.39
CA VAL A 110 3.72 -32.20 -6.35
C VAL A 110 3.08 -32.61 -7.68
N SER A 111 3.87 -32.73 -8.74
CA SER A 111 3.43 -33.38 -9.98
C SER A 111 3.36 -34.91 -9.80
N VAL A 112 2.48 -35.60 -10.53
CA VAL A 112 2.35 -37.07 -10.51
C VAL A 112 3.69 -37.78 -10.79
N GLY A 113 4.49 -37.32 -11.77
CA GLY A 113 5.81 -37.91 -12.04
C GLY A 113 6.75 -37.88 -10.82
N LYS A 114 6.89 -36.70 -10.19
CA LYS A 114 7.64 -36.55 -8.91
C LYS A 114 7.04 -37.36 -7.76
N ALA A 115 5.72 -37.57 -7.74
CA ALA A 115 5.09 -38.41 -6.73
C ALA A 115 5.45 -39.90 -6.90
N VAL A 116 5.60 -40.36 -8.15
CA VAL A 116 6.11 -41.71 -8.47
C VAL A 116 7.60 -41.83 -8.12
N GLU A 117 8.43 -40.85 -8.52
CA GLU A 117 9.87 -40.81 -8.20
C GLU A 117 10.14 -40.86 -6.68
N ARG A 118 9.30 -40.18 -5.88
CA ARG A 118 9.40 -40.16 -4.41
C ARG A 118 8.76 -41.36 -3.73
N GLY A 119 8.21 -42.32 -4.48
CA GLY A 119 7.56 -43.52 -3.94
C GLY A 119 6.22 -43.26 -3.23
N TYR A 120 5.57 -42.12 -3.52
CA TYR A 120 4.23 -41.83 -2.99
C TYR A 120 3.13 -42.53 -3.80
N LEU A 121 3.38 -42.75 -5.10
CA LEU A 121 2.54 -43.51 -6.02
C LEU A 121 3.36 -44.62 -6.69
N GLU A 122 2.74 -45.77 -6.90
CA GLU A 122 3.28 -46.87 -7.71
C GLU A 122 2.49 -46.94 -9.04
N GLU A 123 3.19 -46.83 -10.17
CA GLU A 123 2.61 -46.94 -11.52
C GLU A 123 2.55 -48.40 -11.96
N PHE A 124 1.40 -48.82 -12.50
CA PHE A 124 1.17 -50.16 -13.06
C PHE A 124 0.81 -50.05 -14.55
N GLU A 125 1.58 -50.70 -15.40
CA GLU A 125 1.25 -50.89 -16.81
C GLU A 125 0.41 -52.16 -16.99
N THR A 126 -0.72 -52.06 -17.70
CA THR A 126 -1.51 -53.24 -18.10
C THR A 126 -1.74 -53.24 -19.60
N ASN A 127 -0.85 -53.89 -20.35
CA ASN A 127 -1.13 -54.26 -21.73
C ASN A 127 -2.07 -55.48 -21.74
N LEU A 128 -3.22 -55.37 -22.40
CA LEU A 128 -4.24 -56.43 -22.53
C LEU A 128 -3.63 -57.76 -23.04
N TRP A 129 -2.65 -57.67 -23.93
CA TRP A 129 -1.98 -58.82 -24.54
C TRP A 129 -1.06 -59.58 -23.57
N ASP A 130 -0.54 -58.94 -22.52
CA ASP A 130 0.24 -59.63 -21.50
C ASP A 130 -0.67 -60.43 -20.55
N GLY A 131 -1.89 -59.95 -20.29
CA GLY A 131 -2.92 -60.70 -19.58
C GLY A 131 -3.40 -61.95 -20.34
N ILE A 132 -3.52 -61.86 -21.67
CA ILE A 132 -3.88 -63.00 -22.54
C ILE A 132 -2.69 -63.98 -22.69
N LYS A 133 -1.45 -63.49 -22.82
CA LYS A 133 -0.23 -64.33 -22.76
C LYS A 133 -0.12 -65.08 -21.43
N HIS A 134 -0.42 -64.42 -20.31
CA HIS A 134 -0.44 -65.06 -18.99
C HIS A 134 -1.55 -66.11 -18.84
N MET A 135 -2.66 -65.96 -19.56
CA MET A 135 -3.76 -66.93 -19.59
C MET A 135 -3.41 -68.17 -20.43
N ILE A 136 -2.66 -68.00 -21.52
CA ILE A 136 -2.26 -69.08 -22.44
C ILE A 136 -1.07 -69.90 -21.88
N HIS A 137 -0.22 -69.31 -21.03
CA HIS A 137 0.96 -69.99 -20.47
C HIS A 137 0.81 -70.59 -19.05
N ARG A 138 -0.39 -70.73 -18.51
CA ARG A 138 -0.58 -71.29 -17.16
C ARG A 138 -0.72 -72.81 -17.17
N LYS A 139 0.39 -73.56 -17.17
CA LYS A 139 0.45 -74.90 -16.56
C LYS A 139 0.71 -74.76 -15.06
N HIS A 140 0.02 -75.61 -14.29
CA HIS A 140 -0.12 -75.60 -12.82
C HIS A 140 1.15 -75.32 -11.99
N SER A 141 0.99 -74.54 -10.92
CA SER A 141 1.02 -75.05 -9.54
C SER A 141 0.52 -74.00 -8.53
N PRO A 142 -0.12 -74.42 -7.41
CA PRO A 142 -0.55 -73.55 -6.33
C PRO A 142 0.58 -73.40 -5.30
N GLY A 143 0.86 -72.18 -4.85
CA GLY A 143 1.84 -71.95 -3.80
C GLY A 143 2.24 -70.49 -3.66
N ASP A 144 2.19 -70.00 -2.42
CA ASP A 144 2.90 -68.84 -1.87
C ASP A 144 2.35 -67.44 -2.17
N LEU A 145 1.31 -67.09 -1.40
CA LEU A 145 1.18 -65.75 -0.82
C LEU A 145 2.32 -65.54 0.18
N ASN A 146 3.47 -65.03 -0.28
CA ASN A 146 4.42 -64.37 0.59
C ASN A 146 4.75 -62.99 0.01
N ALA A 147 4.42 -61.98 0.81
CA ALA A 147 4.80 -60.61 0.61
C ALA A 147 6.34 -60.52 0.61
N GLU A 148 6.94 -60.43 -0.58
CA GLU A 148 8.35 -60.07 -0.68
C GLU A 148 8.56 -58.65 -0.15
N GLN A 149 9.37 -58.61 0.90
CA GLN A 149 9.87 -57.44 1.58
C GLN A 149 10.86 -56.71 0.67
N GLY A 150 10.38 -55.75 -0.12
CA GLY A 150 11.22 -54.68 -0.64
C GLY A 150 11.50 -53.66 0.47
N GLN A 151 12.76 -53.57 0.92
CA GLN A 151 13.24 -52.52 1.82
C GLN A 151 13.22 -51.16 1.10
N GLY A 152 12.09 -50.46 1.15
CA GLY A 152 12.01 -49.02 0.90
C GLY A 152 12.18 -48.27 2.22
N THR A 153 13.25 -47.50 2.35
CA THR A 153 13.52 -46.63 3.51
C THR A 153 12.34 -45.67 3.77
N ARG A 154 11.74 -45.74 4.97
CA ARG A 154 10.77 -44.74 5.46
C ARG A 154 11.44 -43.36 5.44
N ASP A 155 10.91 -42.43 4.66
CA ASP A 155 11.31 -41.02 4.74
C ASP A 155 10.57 -40.37 5.94
N PRO A 156 11.27 -40.02 7.04
CA PRO A 156 10.65 -39.41 8.22
C PRO A 156 10.19 -37.96 7.98
N SER A 157 10.46 -37.39 6.79
CA SER A 157 10.09 -36.02 6.41
C SER A 157 8.86 -35.92 5.51
N ALA A 158 8.20 -37.04 5.19
CA ALA A 158 7.08 -37.06 4.26
C ALA A 158 5.82 -36.35 4.83
N PRO A 159 5.18 -35.44 4.07
CA PRO A 159 3.97 -34.75 4.51
C PRO A 159 2.78 -35.70 4.69
N GLN A 160 1.89 -35.40 5.63
CA GLN A 160 0.69 -36.19 5.95
C GLN A 160 -0.32 -36.23 4.79
N ILE A 161 -0.46 -35.13 4.04
CA ILE A 161 -1.29 -35.04 2.85
C ILE A 161 -0.40 -34.70 1.65
N ILE A 162 -0.52 -35.48 0.57
CA ILE A 162 0.19 -35.22 -0.68
C ILE A 162 -0.84 -35.00 -1.79
N ILE A 163 -0.72 -33.90 -2.51
CA ILE A 163 -1.59 -33.59 -3.65
C ILE A 163 -0.75 -33.74 -4.90
N ALA A 164 -1.07 -34.75 -5.71
CA ALA A 164 -0.39 -35.02 -6.96
C ALA A 164 -1.22 -34.49 -8.15
N ARG A 165 -0.62 -33.59 -8.93
CA ARG A 165 -1.21 -33.06 -10.17
C ARG A 165 -0.82 -33.89 -11.38
N ASN A 166 -1.79 -34.23 -12.21
CA ASN A 166 -1.51 -34.65 -13.58
C ASN A 166 -1.15 -33.44 -14.47
N MET A 167 0.09 -33.39 -14.97
CA MET A 167 0.62 -32.26 -15.76
C MET A 167 0.33 -32.39 -17.27
N VAL A 168 -0.25 -33.50 -17.72
CA VAL A 168 -0.59 -33.72 -19.13
C VAL A 168 -1.68 -32.72 -19.53
N ALA A 169 -1.48 -32.00 -20.64
CA ALA A 169 -2.32 -30.87 -21.06
C ALA A 169 -3.69 -31.26 -21.64
N ASP A 170 -4.04 -32.55 -21.64
CA ASP A 170 -5.26 -33.06 -22.23
C ASP A 170 -6.39 -33.14 -21.18
N ALA A 171 -7.62 -32.86 -21.61
CA ALA A 171 -8.79 -32.88 -20.75
C ALA A 171 -8.99 -34.25 -20.07
N PRO A 172 -9.26 -34.34 -18.76
CA PRO A 172 -9.49 -35.62 -18.10
C PRO A 172 -10.82 -36.25 -18.52
N ASN A 173 -10.86 -37.58 -18.68
CA ASN A 173 -12.10 -38.34 -18.87
C ASN A 173 -12.82 -38.53 -17.52
N ILE A 174 -13.59 -37.54 -17.08
CA ILE A 174 -14.32 -37.56 -15.80
C ILE A 174 -15.23 -38.78 -15.69
N ALA A 175 -16.00 -39.11 -16.74
CA ALA A 175 -16.97 -40.21 -16.73
C ALA A 175 -16.30 -41.60 -16.62
N LEU A 176 -15.17 -41.80 -17.31
CA LEU A 176 -14.41 -43.05 -17.23
C LEU A 176 -13.67 -43.16 -15.90
N ASN A 177 -13.08 -42.04 -15.45
CA ASN A 177 -12.29 -41.98 -14.24
C ASN A 177 -13.17 -41.94 -12.96
N SER A 178 -14.48 -41.67 -13.05
CA SER A 178 -15.42 -41.62 -11.92
C SER A 178 -15.97 -42.98 -11.48
N HIS A 179 -16.00 -43.98 -12.37
CA HIS A 179 -16.59 -45.30 -12.09
C HIS A 179 -15.53 -46.34 -11.71
N ASN A 180 -15.88 -47.24 -10.78
CA ASN A 180 -15.07 -48.43 -10.50
C ASN A 180 -15.25 -49.44 -11.64
N GLN A 181 -14.19 -50.19 -11.96
CA GLN A 181 -14.11 -51.04 -13.15
C GLN A 181 -15.44 -51.79 -13.44
N LEU A 182 -16.08 -51.46 -14.56
CA LEU A 182 -16.72 -52.50 -15.36
C LEU A 182 -15.63 -53.52 -15.61
N GLY A 183 -15.75 -54.70 -15.01
CA GLY A 183 -14.78 -55.76 -15.23
C GLY A 183 -14.65 -55.95 -16.72
N ARG A 184 -13.46 -55.76 -17.31
CA ARG A 184 -13.23 -55.99 -18.75
C ARG A 184 -13.76 -57.38 -19.17
N GLY A 185 -13.90 -58.32 -18.23
CA GLY A 185 -14.60 -59.59 -18.38
C GLY A 185 -16.07 -59.49 -18.82
N GLU A 186 -16.88 -58.56 -18.33
CA GLU A 186 -18.29 -58.43 -18.75
C GLU A 186 -18.40 -57.97 -20.21
N LEU A 187 -17.55 -57.01 -20.60
CA LEU A 187 -17.44 -56.55 -21.99
C LEU A 187 -16.92 -57.68 -22.91
N LEU A 188 -15.93 -58.45 -22.44
CA LEU A 188 -15.40 -59.61 -23.16
C LEU A 188 -16.46 -60.71 -23.31
N VAL A 189 -17.24 -60.98 -22.27
CA VAL A 189 -18.34 -61.97 -22.30
C VAL A 189 -19.40 -61.56 -23.32
N VAL A 190 -19.81 -60.28 -23.34
CA VAL A 190 -20.76 -59.80 -24.37
C VAL A 190 -20.17 -59.88 -25.78
N ALA A 191 -18.89 -59.57 -25.96
CA ALA A 191 -18.23 -59.73 -27.26
C ALA A 191 -18.20 -61.20 -27.72
N VAL A 192 -17.88 -62.13 -26.82
CA VAL A 192 -17.88 -63.58 -27.08
C VAL A 192 -19.29 -64.06 -27.43
N ILE A 193 -20.31 -63.68 -26.66
CA ILE A 193 -21.72 -63.99 -26.95
C ILE A 193 -22.10 -63.49 -28.35
N GLY A 194 -21.69 -62.26 -28.70
CA GLY A 194 -21.94 -61.71 -30.04
C GLY A 194 -21.29 -62.51 -31.16
N THR A 195 -20.04 -62.95 -30.99
CA THR A 195 -19.37 -63.81 -31.98
C THR A 195 -20.02 -65.19 -32.12
N ILE A 196 -20.45 -65.80 -31.01
CA ILE A 196 -21.16 -67.08 -31.02
C ILE A 196 -22.50 -66.94 -31.74
N LEU A 197 -23.23 -65.86 -31.48
CA LEU A 197 -24.50 -65.58 -32.11
C LEU A 197 -24.38 -65.41 -33.64
N GLN A 198 -23.36 -64.69 -34.10
CA GLN A 198 -23.08 -64.52 -35.54
C GLN A 198 -22.67 -65.84 -36.21
N LEU A 199 -21.86 -66.66 -35.54
CA LEU A 199 -21.50 -67.99 -36.02
C LEU A 199 -22.74 -68.91 -36.11
N GLY A 200 -23.66 -68.79 -35.14
CA GLY A 200 -24.94 -69.49 -35.12
C GLY A 200 -25.83 -69.11 -36.31
N VAL A 201 -25.93 -67.82 -36.65
CA VAL A 201 -26.70 -67.35 -37.82
C VAL A 201 -26.09 -67.85 -39.12
N LEU A 202 -24.76 -67.87 -39.25
CA LEU A 202 -24.06 -68.44 -40.41
C LEU A 202 -24.28 -69.94 -40.53
N THR A 203 -24.21 -70.67 -39.41
CA THR A 203 -24.42 -72.13 -39.38
C THR A 203 -25.85 -72.47 -39.79
N TYR A 204 -26.85 -71.77 -39.24
CA TYR A 204 -28.25 -71.89 -39.64
C TYR A 204 -28.45 -71.60 -41.14
N SER A 205 -27.85 -70.53 -41.64
CA SER A 205 -27.89 -70.12 -43.04
C SER A 205 -27.30 -71.19 -43.98
N GLY A 206 -26.25 -71.89 -43.53
CA GLY A 206 -25.61 -72.98 -44.28
C GLY A 206 -26.48 -74.23 -44.33
N PHE A 207 -27.04 -74.63 -43.18
CA PHE A 207 -27.98 -75.76 -43.10
C PHE A 207 -29.23 -75.53 -43.94
N ALA A 208 -29.79 -74.31 -43.91
CA ALA A 208 -30.97 -73.95 -44.71
C ALA A 208 -30.71 -73.98 -46.24
N THR A 209 -29.45 -73.88 -46.66
CA THR A 209 -29.06 -73.82 -48.08
C THR A 209 -28.64 -75.19 -48.63
N TYR A 210 -27.82 -75.94 -47.89
CA TYR A 210 -27.17 -77.16 -48.39
C TYR A 210 -27.73 -78.47 -47.82
N TYR A 211 -28.35 -78.46 -46.64
CA TYR A 211 -28.73 -79.71 -45.98
C TYR A 211 -30.08 -80.24 -46.50
N PRO A 212 -30.16 -81.49 -46.99
CA PRO A 212 -31.32 -81.98 -47.74
C PRO A 212 -32.66 -81.91 -46.99
N SER A 213 -32.65 -82.10 -45.68
CA SER A 213 -33.86 -82.14 -44.83
C SER A 213 -34.36 -80.77 -44.36
N LEU A 214 -33.58 -79.69 -44.54
CA LEU A 214 -33.92 -78.32 -44.11
C LEU A 214 -33.79 -77.31 -45.25
N ARG A 215 -33.76 -77.77 -46.51
CA ARG A 215 -33.54 -76.95 -47.69
C ARG A 215 -34.75 -76.04 -47.96
N LEU A 216 -34.61 -74.75 -47.62
CA LEU A 216 -35.66 -73.76 -47.84
C LEU A 216 -35.53 -73.16 -49.24
N ALA A 217 -36.61 -73.17 -50.02
CA ALA A 217 -36.65 -72.59 -51.37
C ALA A 217 -37.05 -71.11 -51.32
N LYS A 218 -36.36 -70.24 -52.08
CA LYS A 218 -36.74 -68.83 -52.24
C LYS A 218 -37.73 -68.71 -53.39
N ASP A 219 -38.96 -68.27 -53.12
CA ASP A 219 -40.02 -68.05 -54.12
C ASP A 219 -40.23 -69.25 -55.07
N GLY A 220 -40.15 -70.48 -54.53
CA GLY A 220 -40.31 -71.72 -55.30
C GLY A 220 -39.08 -72.16 -56.12
N ARG A 221 -37.95 -71.45 -56.01
CA ARG A 221 -36.67 -71.79 -56.66
C ARG A 221 -35.58 -72.14 -55.63
N PRO A 222 -34.57 -72.95 -55.99
CA PRO A 222 -33.41 -73.15 -55.13
C PRO A 222 -32.71 -71.81 -54.86
N VAL A 223 -32.20 -71.64 -53.64
CA VAL A 223 -31.34 -70.51 -53.24
C VAL A 223 -30.17 -70.40 -54.23
N ALA A 224 -29.85 -69.18 -54.66
CA ALA A 224 -28.80 -68.98 -55.65
C ALA A 224 -27.43 -69.45 -55.12
N ASP A 225 -26.62 -70.09 -55.97
CA ASP A 225 -25.36 -70.72 -55.55
C ASP A 225 -24.35 -69.71 -54.95
N TYR A 226 -24.44 -68.44 -55.33
CA TYR A 226 -23.60 -67.37 -54.77
C TYR A 226 -24.09 -66.84 -53.42
N ALA A 227 -25.35 -67.09 -53.03
CA ALA A 227 -25.99 -66.40 -51.92
C ALA A 227 -25.33 -66.71 -50.57
N PHE A 228 -25.14 -67.99 -50.24
CA PHE A 228 -24.50 -68.39 -48.99
C PHE A 228 -23.00 -68.04 -48.92
N PRO A 229 -22.17 -68.34 -49.96
CA PRO A 229 -20.77 -67.92 -49.97
C PRO A 229 -20.59 -66.41 -49.78
N CYS A 230 -21.42 -65.58 -50.42
CA CYS A 230 -21.40 -64.12 -50.22
C CYS A 230 -21.83 -63.72 -48.80
N THR A 231 -22.87 -64.33 -48.23
CA THR A 231 -23.29 -64.05 -46.83
C THR A 231 -22.17 -64.41 -45.84
N ALA A 232 -21.54 -65.57 -46.00
CA ALA A 232 -20.45 -66.01 -45.14
C ALA A 232 -19.21 -65.13 -45.27
N ALA A 233 -18.74 -64.89 -46.51
CA ALA A 233 -17.59 -64.03 -46.77
C ALA A 233 -17.82 -62.59 -46.30
N GLY A 234 -19.01 -62.04 -46.54
CA GLY A 234 -19.39 -60.70 -46.09
C GLY A 234 -19.42 -60.59 -44.56
N THR A 235 -20.00 -61.57 -43.87
CA THR A 235 -20.08 -61.59 -42.39
C THR A 235 -18.68 -61.69 -41.76
N LEU A 236 -17.81 -62.56 -42.28
CA LEU A 236 -16.44 -62.69 -41.80
C LEU A 236 -15.62 -61.41 -42.03
N THR A 237 -15.78 -60.78 -43.21
CA THR A 237 -15.11 -59.52 -43.54
C THR A 237 -15.60 -58.37 -42.65
N LEU A 238 -16.91 -58.32 -42.37
CA LEU A 238 -17.50 -57.34 -41.46
C LEU A 238 -16.95 -57.52 -40.03
N VAL A 239 -16.87 -58.74 -39.53
CA VAL A 239 -16.29 -59.04 -38.20
C VAL A 239 -14.81 -58.65 -38.15
N ALA A 240 -14.03 -58.94 -39.19
CA ALA A 240 -12.64 -58.50 -39.27
C ALA A 240 -12.50 -56.97 -39.24
N GLY A 241 -13.34 -56.25 -39.99
CA GLY A 241 -13.39 -54.77 -39.95
C GLY A 241 -13.73 -54.24 -38.55
N MET A 242 -14.70 -54.84 -37.86
CA MET A 242 -15.06 -54.48 -36.49
C MET A 242 -13.92 -54.75 -35.49
N LEU A 243 -13.17 -55.84 -35.64
CA LEU A 243 -12.01 -56.14 -34.78
C LEU A 243 -10.87 -55.14 -34.99
N ILE A 244 -10.61 -54.71 -36.22
CA ILE A 244 -9.64 -53.65 -36.53
C ILE A 244 -10.06 -52.35 -35.84
N CYS A 245 -11.32 -51.95 -35.99
CA CYS A 245 -11.86 -50.75 -35.32
C CYS A 245 -11.78 -50.85 -33.79
N SER A 246 -12.09 -52.01 -33.21
CA SER A 246 -11.97 -52.24 -31.76
C SER A 246 -10.53 -52.10 -31.28
N HIS A 247 -9.56 -52.65 -32.02
CA HIS A 247 -8.15 -52.52 -31.69
C HIS A 247 -7.67 -51.07 -31.77
N VAL A 248 -8.17 -50.29 -32.73
CA VAL A 248 -7.85 -48.87 -32.84
C VAL A 248 -8.38 -48.09 -31.64
N VAL A 249 -9.65 -48.32 -31.26
CA VAL A 249 -10.24 -47.65 -30.08
C VAL A 249 -9.42 -47.93 -28.83
N GLU A 250 -9.03 -49.18 -28.60
CA GLU A 250 -8.21 -49.56 -27.43
C GLU A 250 -6.79 -48.96 -27.48
N SER A 251 -6.18 -48.90 -28.66
CA SER A 251 -4.83 -48.31 -28.82
C SER A 251 -4.81 -46.78 -28.95
N SER A 252 -5.98 -46.12 -28.95
CA SER A 252 -6.13 -44.66 -28.99
C SER A 252 -6.09 -44.00 -27.61
N THR A 253 -6.30 -44.78 -26.57
CA THR A 253 -6.36 -44.36 -25.17
C THR A 253 -5.18 -44.94 -24.40
N GLU A 254 -4.37 -44.07 -23.80
CA GLU A 254 -3.36 -44.46 -22.84
C GLU A 254 -3.97 -44.40 -21.43
N GLU A 255 -4.15 -45.57 -20.82
CA GLU A 255 -4.63 -45.72 -19.44
C GLU A 255 -3.44 -45.97 -18.52
N LYS A 256 -3.16 -45.04 -17.61
CA LYS A 256 -2.17 -45.21 -16.54
C LYS A 256 -2.87 -45.48 -15.23
N ARG A 257 -2.38 -46.47 -14.48
CA ARG A 257 -2.98 -46.90 -13.22
C ARG A 257 -2.01 -46.65 -12.07
N TYR A 258 -2.52 -46.03 -11.02
CA TYR A 258 -1.74 -45.67 -9.85
C TYR A 258 -2.30 -46.32 -8.59
N LYS A 259 -1.40 -46.86 -7.78
CA LYS A 259 -1.67 -47.38 -6.44
C LYS A 259 -0.98 -46.50 -5.39
N PRO A 260 -1.61 -46.21 -4.24
CA PRO A 260 -0.93 -45.50 -3.16
C PRO A 260 0.20 -46.35 -2.58
N GLY A 261 1.31 -45.71 -2.20
CA GLY A 261 2.34 -46.35 -1.38
C GLY A 261 1.81 -46.80 -0.01
N ARG A 262 2.54 -47.68 0.70
CA ARG A 262 2.09 -48.28 1.98
C ARG A 262 1.57 -47.23 2.98
N GLY A 263 0.41 -47.49 3.59
CA GLY A 263 -0.17 -46.67 4.66
C GLY A 263 -0.81 -45.35 4.18
N LYS A 264 -1.23 -45.26 2.91
CA LYS A 264 -1.90 -44.08 2.36
C LYS A 264 -3.19 -44.45 1.63
N GLU A 265 -4.23 -43.63 1.80
CA GLU A 265 -5.47 -43.66 1.03
C GLU A 265 -5.39 -42.68 -0.15
N ILE A 266 -6.09 -42.99 -1.25
CA ILE A 266 -6.07 -42.19 -2.48
C ILE A 266 -7.49 -41.74 -2.87
N ARG A 267 -7.65 -40.47 -3.25
CA ARG A 267 -8.92 -39.89 -3.74
C ARG A 267 -8.68 -38.99 -4.95
N MET A 268 -9.69 -38.85 -5.80
CA MET A 268 -9.64 -37.99 -6.99
C MET A 268 -10.66 -36.87 -6.89
N VAL A 269 -10.18 -35.65 -7.13
CA VAL A 269 -10.96 -34.42 -7.11
C VAL A 269 -10.69 -33.66 -8.41
N TRP A 270 -11.76 -33.26 -9.09
CA TRP A 270 -11.71 -32.41 -10.28
C TRP A 270 -12.29 -31.03 -9.94
N LEU A 271 -11.51 -29.97 -10.15
CA LEU A 271 -11.98 -28.60 -9.99
C LEU A 271 -12.28 -28.00 -11.36
N GLN A 272 -13.56 -27.69 -11.59
CA GLN A 272 -14.05 -27.03 -12.79
C GLN A 272 -14.18 -25.52 -12.56
N ARG A 273 -13.61 -24.72 -13.45
CA ARG A 273 -13.76 -23.26 -13.47
C ARG A 273 -14.97 -22.84 -14.30
N ALA A 274 -15.58 -21.71 -13.92
CA ALA A 274 -16.63 -21.11 -14.72
C ALA A 274 -16.05 -20.46 -15.99
N GLU A 275 -16.32 -21.09 -17.14
CA GLU A 275 -15.86 -20.65 -18.46
C GLU A 275 -16.92 -20.94 -19.52
N THR A 276 -16.86 -20.21 -20.63
CA THR A 276 -17.69 -20.47 -21.80
C THR A 276 -16.95 -21.45 -22.70
N VAL A 277 -17.47 -22.66 -22.84
CA VAL A 277 -16.91 -23.69 -23.72
C VAL A 277 -17.85 -23.85 -24.91
N SER A 278 -17.35 -23.55 -26.12
CA SER A 278 -18.15 -23.38 -27.34
C SER A 278 -19.21 -22.29 -27.14
N ASP A 279 -20.51 -22.64 -27.15
CA ASP A 279 -21.63 -21.69 -27.05
C ASP A 279 -22.36 -21.80 -25.69
N GLN A 280 -21.84 -22.60 -24.75
CA GLN A 280 -22.46 -22.85 -23.44
C GLN A 280 -21.63 -22.27 -22.29
N VAL A 281 -22.31 -21.68 -21.31
CA VAL A 281 -21.70 -21.10 -20.10
C VAL A 281 -21.75 -22.12 -18.97
N PHE A 282 -20.59 -22.51 -18.45
CA PHE A 282 -20.49 -23.44 -17.33
C PHE A 282 -20.18 -22.69 -16.03
N ASN A 283 -20.74 -23.20 -14.92
CA ASN A 283 -20.44 -22.71 -13.58
C ASN A 283 -19.27 -23.47 -12.95
N SER A 284 -18.76 -22.97 -11.83
CA SER A 284 -17.66 -23.60 -11.09
C SER A 284 -18.18 -24.74 -10.21
N PHE A 285 -17.51 -25.89 -10.26
CA PHE A 285 -17.88 -27.09 -9.49
C PHE A 285 -16.64 -27.85 -9.02
N ALA A 286 -16.71 -28.44 -7.83
CA ALA A 286 -15.82 -29.53 -7.43
C ALA A 286 -16.53 -30.85 -7.68
N VAL A 287 -15.97 -31.71 -8.53
CA VAL A 287 -16.50 -33.05 -8.83
C VAL A 287 -15.56 -34.08 -8.22
N PHE A 288 -16.09 -35.13 -7.61
CA PHE A 288 -15.27 -36.16 -6.97
C PHE A 288 -15.93 -37.54 -7.05
N ALA A 289 -15.09 -38.56 -6.95
CA ALA A 289 -15.50 -39.95 -7.00
C ALA A 289 -16.39 -40.36 -5.80
N SER A 290 -17.38 -41.23 -6.05
CA SER A 290 -18.34 -41.67 -5.03
C SER A 290 -17.78 -42.67 -4.00
N ASP A 291 -16.83 -43.52 -4.40
CA ASP A 291 -16.36 -44.66 -3.59
C ASP A 291 -14.90 -44.52 -3.11
N LYS A 292 -14.57 -45.20 -2.00
CA LYS A 292 -13.19 -45.38 -1.52
C LYS A 292 -12.41 -46.26 -2.51
N ARG A 293 -11.22 -45.83 -2.93
CA ARG A 293 -10.46 -46.46 -4.02
C ARG A 293 -9.15 -47.08 -3.55
N ALA A 294 -8.90 -48.31 -3.98
CA ALA A 294 -7.59 -48.95 -3.87
C ALA A 294 -6.68 -48.68 -5.09
N LEU A 295 -7.28 -48.24 -6.22
CA LEU A 295 -6.61 -48.01 -7.49
C LEU A 295 -7.27 -46.82 -8.20
N ILE A 296 -6.47 -45.93 -8.80
CA ILE A 296 -6.95 -44.84 -9.66
C ILE A 296 -6.42 -45.04 -11.07
N THR A 297 -7.28 -44.84 -12.06
CA THR A 297 -6.91 -44.82 -13.47
C THR A 297 -6.98 -43.38 -13.95
N THR A 298 -5.92 -42.88 -14.59
CA THR A 298 -5.99 -41.68 -15.43
C THR A 298 -5.93 -42.15 -16.88
N SER A 299 -6.75 -41.55 -17.72
CA SER A 299 -6.88 -41.92 -19.13
C SER A 299 -6.79 -40.67 -19.98
N HIS A 300 -6.00 -40.75 -21.05
CA HIS A 300 -5.85 -39.66 -22.02
C HIS A 300 -5.66 -40.20 -23.43
N ARG A 301 -5.92 -39.37 -24.44
CA ARG A 301 -5.74 -39.76 -25.84
C ARG A 301 -4.28 -39.61 -26.26
N VAL A 302 -3.77 -40.56 -27.05
CA VAL A 302 -2.46 -40.41 -27.68
C VAL A 302 -2.52 -39.22 -28.67
N PRO A 303 -1.61 -38.23 -28.57
CA PRO A 303 -1.67 -37.03 -29.42
C PRO A 303 -1.57 -37.38 -30.92
N GLU A 304 -2.44 -36.78 -31.74
CA GLU A 304 -2.54 -37.03 -33.20
C GLU A 304 -1.25 -36.65 -33.95
N GLU A 305 -0.45 -35.72 -33.42
CA GLU A 305 0.85 -35.30 -33.97
C GLU A 305 1.96 -36.37 -33.84
N SER A 306 1.72 -37.43 -33.06
CA SER A 306 2.67 -38.54 -32.93
C SER A 306 2.60 -39.47 -34.15
N ARG A 307 3.75 -40.09 -34.51
CA ARG A 307 3.82 -41.14 -35.54
C ARG A 307 2.83 -42.28 -35.29
N GLN A 308 2.53 -42.55 -34.02
CA GLN A 308 1.56 -43.54 -33.57
C GLN A 308 0.12 -43.11 -33.84
N GLY A 309 -0.22 -41.83 -33.63
CA GLY A 309 -1.52 -41.24 -33.95
C GLY A 309 -1.87 -41.31 -35.44
N THR A 310 -0.91 -41.05 -36.33
CA THR A 310 -1.13 -41.16 -37.78
C THR A 310 -1.36 -42.61 -38.24
N ILE A 311 -0.59 -43.57 -37.69
CA ILE A 311 -0.77 -45.00 -37.97
C ILE A 311 -2.14 -45.46 -37.49
N LEU A 312 -2.59 -44.96 -36.34
CA LEU A 312 -3.87 -45.30 -35.77
C LEU A 312 -5.04 -44.77 -36.61
N ALA A 313 -4.95 -43.53 -37.09
CA ALA A 313 -5.93 -42.96 -38.01
C ALA A 313 -6.05 -43.76 -39.33
N LEU A 314 -4.91 -44.22 -39.88
CA LEU A 314 -4.91 -45.07 -41.08
C LEU A 314 -5.57 -46.43 -40.83
N LYS A 315 -5.29 -47.07 -39.69
CA LYS A 315 -5.94 -48.33 -39.28
C LYS A 315 -7.46 -48.16 -39.12
N THR A 316 -7.94 -47.02 -38.62
CA THR A 316 -9.38 -46.71 -38.55
C THR A 316 -10.02 -46.70 -39.93
N VAL A 317 -9.44 -45.94 -40.87
CA VAL A 317 -9.97 -45.82 -42.23
C VAL A 317 -10.01 -47.19 -42.90
N LEU A 318 -8.94 -47.98 -42.74
CA LEU A 318 -8.87 -49.35 -43.24
C LEU A 318 -9.98 -50.23 -42.62
N GLY A 319 -10.16 -50.20 -41.30
CA GLY A 319 -11.20 -50.96 -40.61
C GLY A 319 -12.63 -50.58 -41.07
N ALA A 320 -12.88 -49.28 -41.28
CA ALA A 320 -14.17 -48.79 -41.77
C ALA A 320 -14.44 -49.21 -43.23
N VAL A 321 -13.45 -49.13 -44.12
CA VAL A 321 -13.58 -49.58 -45.51
C VAL A 321 -13.80 -51.08 -45.59
N VAL A 322 -13.02 -51.88 -44.84
CA VAL A 322 -13.19 -53.33 -44.75
C VAL A 322 -14.58 -53.69 -44.21
N GLY A 323 -15.05 -52.99 -43.16
CA GLY A 323 -16.39 -53.16 -42.61
C GLY A 323 -17.50 -52.83 -43.62
N LEU A 324 -17.38 -51.72 -44.36
CA LEU A 324 -18.35 -51.32 -45.39
C LEU A 324 -18.39 -52.32 -46.55
N CYS A 325 -17.24 -52.77 -47.04
CA CYS A 325 -17.15 -53.82 -48.06
C CYS A 325 -17.78 -55.13 -47.58
N GLY A 326 -17.48 -55.54 -46.34
CA GLY A 326 -18.09 -56.71 -45.71
C GLY A 326 -19.61 -56.61 -45.63
N PHE A 327 -20.14 -55.46 -45.20
CA PHE A 327 -21.58 -55.20 -45.15
C PHE A 327 -22.26 -55.30 -46.52
N VAL A 328 -21.67 -54.69 -47.56
CA VAL A 328 -22.21 -54.73 -48.93
C VAL A 328 -22.23 -56.16 -49.47
N VAL A 329 -21.15 -56.93 -49.27
CA VAL A 329 -21.06 -58.33 -49.70
C VAL A 329 -22.06 -59.21 -48.93
N GLN A 330 -22.20 -58.99 -47.62
CA GLN A 330 -23.18 -59.68 -46.77
C GLN A 330 -24.60 -59.37 -47.23
N PHE A 331 -24.90 -58.12 -47.58
CA PHE A 331 -26.20 -57.68 -48.08
C PHE A 331 -26.57 -58.34 -49.41
N ILE A 332 -25.64 -58.42 -50.36
CA ILE A 332 -25.84 -59.11 -51.64
C ILE A 332 -26.12 -60.60 -51.41
N GLY A 333 -25.40 -61.22 -50.48
CA GLY A 333 -25.62 -62.61 -50.08
C GLY A 333 -27.00 -62.85 -49.47
N LEU A 334 -27.38 -62.05 -48.45
CA LEU A 334 -28.67 -62.16 -47.76
C LEU A 334 -29.85 -61.93 -48.70
N ARG A 335 -29.72 -61.05 -49.69
CA ARG A 335 -30.73 -60.88 -50.75
C ARG A 335 -30.96 -62.15 -51.56
N GLY A 336 -29.92 -62.96 -51.77
CA GLY A 336 -30.04 -64.25 -52.48
C GLY A 336 -30.60 -65.39 -51.63
N MET A 337 -30.67 -65.23 -50.30
CA MET A 337 -31.10 -66.26 -49.34
C MET A 337 -32.61 -66.27 -49.09
N HIS A 338 -33.09 -67.35 -48.46
CA HIS A 338 -34.46 -67.41 -47.95
C HIS A 338 -34.68 -66.37 -46.84
N TRP A 339 -35.90 -65.81 -46.75
CA TRP A 339 -36.23 -64.69 -45.84
C TRP A 339 -35.94 -64.99 -44.37
N SER A 340 -35.99 -66.25 -43.96
CA SER A 340 -35.71 -66.68 -42.58
C SER A 340 -34.27 -66.36 -42.12
N ALA A 341 -33.29 -66.36 -43.03
CA ALA A 341 -31.91 -65.98 -42.72
C ALA A 341 -31.79 -64.49 -42.35
N SER A 342 -32.55 -63.63 -43.05
CA SER A 342 -32.58 -62.18 -42.76
C SER A 342 -33.29 -61.88 -41.44
N VAL A 343 -34.35 -62.62 -41.11
CA VAL A 343 -35.04 -62.51 -39.81
C VAL A 343 -34.14 -62.99 -38.66
N ALA A 344 -33.39 -64.07 -38.86
CA ALA A 344 -32.41 -64.54 -37.88
C ALA A 344 -31.29 -63.51 -37.64
N GLN A 345 -30.78 -62.87 -38.69
CA GLN A 345 -29.80 -61.78 -38.58
C GLN A 345 -30.37 -60.57 -37.82
N LEU A 346 -31.62 -60.19 -38.09
CA LEU A 346 -32.29 -59.10 -37.37
C LEU A 346 -32.46 -59.42 -35.88
N GLY A 347 -32.91 -60.64 -35.55
CA GLY A 347 -33.05 -61.08 -34.16
C GLY A 347 -31.72 -61.06 -33.41
N ALA A 348 -30.63 -61.48 -34.07
CA ALA A 348 -29.29 -61.42 -33.50
C ALA A 348 -28.83 -59.98 -33.21
N VAL A 349 -29.11 -59.03 -34.13
CA VAL A 349 -28.79 -57.61 -33.94
C VAL A 349 -29.57 -57.02 -32.77
N LEU A 350 -30.88 -57.26 -32.67
CA LEU A 350 -31.72 -56.73 -31.58
C LEU A 350 -31.28 -57.26 -30.20
N LEU A 351 -30.97 -58.56 -30.10
CA LEU A 351 -30.46 -59.15 -28.86
C LEU A 351 -29.12 -58.51 -28.44
N MET A 352 -28.21 -58.31 -29.40
CA MET A 352 -26.93 -57.65 -29.14
C MET A 352 -27.08 -56.19 -28.71
N THR A 353 -28.05 -55.45 -29.27
CA THR A 353 -28.35 -54.08 -28.84
C THR A 353 -28.86 -54.06 -27.39
N GLY A 354 -29.73 -54.99 -27.01
CA GLY A 354 -30.22 -55.12 -25.63
C GLY A 354 -29.11 -55.46 -24.63
N LEU A 355 -28.24 -56.42 -24.95
CA LEU A 355 -27.10 -56.80 -24.11
C LEU A 355 -26.10 -55.65 -23.93
N ARG A 356 -25.84 -54.87 -24.98
CA ARG A 356 -24.99 -53.67 -24.91
C ARG A 356 -25.58 -52.60 -24.00
N ALA A 357 -26.89 -52.36 -24.08
CA ALA A 357 -27.57 -51.39 -23.22
C ALA A 357 -27.53 -51.82 -21.74
N TRP A 358 -27.65 -53.12 -21.46
CA TRP A 358 -27.63 -53.65 -20.11
C TRP A 358 -26.27 -53.49 -19.42
N VAL A 359 -25.16 -53.85 -20.08
CA VAL A 359 -23.80 -53.70 -19.52
C VAL A 359 -23.44 -52.22 -19.29
N ARG A 360 -24.00 -51.30 -20.07
CA ARG A 360 -23.70 -49.87 -19.95
C ARG A 360 -24.50 -49.13 -18.89
N ARG A 361 -25.53 -49.75 -18.30
CA ARG A 361 -26.39 -49.09 -17.30
C ARG A 361 -25.61 -48.56 -16.09
N GLY A 362 -24.50 -49.20 -15.72
CA GLY A 362 -23.64 -48.78 -14.61
C GLY A 362 -22.72 -47.58 -14.90
N LEU A 363 -22.58 -47.12 -16.16
CA LEU A 363 -21.79 -45.93 -16.52
C LEU A 363 -22.58 -44.62 -16.43
N ALA A 364 -23.89 -44.70 -16.20
CA ALA A 364 -24.80 -43.56 -16.17
C ALA A 364 -25.01 -42.97 -14.77
N GLU A 365 -24.33 -43.48 -13.74
CA GLU A 365 -24.46 -42.95 -12.37
C GLU A 365 -23.70 -41.61 -12.25
N PRO A 366 -24.34 -40.54 -11.77
CA PRO A 366 -23.69 -39.24 -11.69
C PRO A 366 -22.60 -39.21 -10.60
N PRO A 367 -21.41 -38.65 -10.87
CA PRO A 367 -20.41 -38.40 -9.83
C PRO A 367 -20.93 -37.41 -8.78
N ARG A 368 -20.35 -37.45 -7.58
CA ARG A 368 -20.67 -36.48 -6.53
C ARG A 368 -20.07 -35.12 -6.88
N TYR A 369 -20.77 -34.05 -6.51
CA TYR A 369 -20.34 -32.69 -6.81
C TYR A 369 -20.66 -31.70 -5.69
N HIS A 370 -19.95 -30.57 -5.69
CA HIS A 370 -20.20 -29.41 -4.85
C HIS A 370 -20.14 -28.12 -5.70
N PRO A 371 -21.16 -27.25 -5.67
CA PRO A 371 -21.12 -25.97 -6.39
C PRO A 371 -20.12 -25.01 -5.74
N LEU A 372 -19.32 -24.31 -6.55
CA LEU A 372 -18.30 -23.37 -6.08
C LEU A 372 -18.62 -21.95 -6.49
N SER A 373 -18.12 -20.98 -5.72
CA SER A 373 -18.15 -19.57 -6.09
C SER A 373 -17.14 -19.32 -7.23
N ARG A 374 -17.58 -18.58 -8.26
CA ARG A 374 -16.76 -18.27 -9.44
C ARG A 374 -15.47 -17.55 -9.05
N GLY A 375 -14.33 -18.08 -9.49
CA GLY A 375 -13.01 -17.47 -9.30
C GLY A 375 -12.36 -17.76 -7.94
N PHE A 376 -13.01 -18.53 -7.06
CA PHE A 376 -12.50 -18.92 -5.75
C PHE A 376 -12.34 -20.44 -5.57
N GLU A 377 -12.13 -21.16 -6.68
CA GLU A 377 -12.14 -22.63 -6.67
C GLU A 377 -10.97 -23.21 -5.87
N LEU A 378 -9.78 -22.57 -5.94
CA LEU A 378 -8.61 -22.99 -5.18
C LEU A 378 -8.69 -22.64 -3.69
N GLU A 379 -9.35 -21.52 -3.34
CA GLU A 379 -9.54 -21.07 -1.97
C GLU A 379 -10.41 -22.06 -1.20
N TRP A 380 -11.52 -22.47 -1.81
CA TRP A 380 -12.37 -23.55 -1.26
C TRP A 380 -11.55 -24.83 -1.07
N PHE A 381 -10.79 -25.24 -2.09
CA PHE A 381 -10.01 -26.47 -2.01
C PHE A 381 -8.94 -26.41 -0.91
N ALA A 382 -8.21 -25.31 -0.80
CA ALA A 382 -7.20 -25.10 0.24
C ALA A 382 -7.79 -25.11 1.66
N ILE A 383 -8.96 -24.50 1.86
CA ILE A 383 -9.67 -24.52 3.15
C ILE A 383 -10.11 -25.95 3.50
N THR A 384 -10.67 -26.71 2.55
CA THR A 384 -11.08 -28.11 2.80
C THR A 384 -9.91 -29.03 3.13
N LEU A 385 -8.73 -28.78 2.56
CA LEU A 385 -7.51 -29.54 2.86
C LEU A 385 -6.93 -29.19 4.23
N GLY A 386 -7.12 -27.96 4.71
CA GLY A 386 -6.76 -27.55 6.06
C GLY A 386 -7.69 -28.07 7.15
N ASP A 387 -8.88 -28.59 6.78
CA ASP A 387 -9.90 -29.09 7.70
C ASP A 387 -10.58 -30.36 7.15
N LEU A 388 -9.79 -31.44 7.01
CA LEU A 388 -10.20 -32.70 6.38
C LEU A 388 -11.48 -33.31 6.98
N ASP A 389 -11.73 -33.12 8.28
CA ASP A 389 -12.91 -33.67 8.97
C ASP A 389 -14.24 -33.13 8.41
N ASN A 390 -14.21 -31.95 7.78
CA ASN A 390 -15.37 -31.32 7.14
C ASN A 390 -15.32 -31.38 5.60
N ALA A 391 -14.35 -32.09 5.01
CA ALA A 391 -14.21 -32.18 3.56
C ALA A 391 -15.33 -33.06 2.96
N PRO A 392 -16.13 -32.55 1.99
CA PRO A 392 -17.27 -33.30 1.43
C PRO A 392 -16.89 -34.60 0.72
N TRP A 393 -15.61 -34.70 0.34
CA TRP A 393 -15.04 -35.83 -0.38
C TRP A 393 -14.26 -36.79 0.53
N TRP A 394 -14.20 -36.59 1.87
CA TRP A 394 -13.45 -37.44 2.82
C TRP A 394 -14.35 -38.42 3.60
N ASP A 395 -15.48 -38.01 4.16
CA ASP A 395 -16.48 -38.94 4.73
C ASP A 395 -17.90 -38.65 4.21
N PRO A 396 -18.64 -39.67 3.76
CA PRO A 396 -19.99 -39.48 3.23
C PRO A 396 -20.98 -39.14 4.37
N PRO A 397 -21.69 -37.99 4.32
CA PRO A 397 -22.88 -37.83 5.15
C PRO A 397 -23.98 -38.81 4.69
N GLU A 398 -24.82 -39.25 5.62
CA GLU A 398 -25.99 -40.11 5.35
C GLU A 398 -26.84 -39.59 4.18
N PRO A 399 -27.47 -40.49 3.39
CA PRO A 399 -28.05 -40.17 2.08
C PRO A 399 -29.21 -39.16 2.07
N GLU A 400 -29.73 -38.72 3.23
CA GLU A 400 -30.83 -37.75 3.31
C GLU A 400 -30.51 -36.47 4.12
N SER A 401 -29.27 -36.29 4.59
CA SER A 401 -28.89 -35.01 5.22
C SER A 401 -28.35 -34.04 4.19
N LYS A 402 -28.98 -32.86 4.07
CA LYS A 402 -28.47 -31.69 3.34
C LYS A 402 -26.95 -31.63 3.51
N VAL A 403 -26.20 -31.69 2.41
CA VAL A 403 -24.73 -31.55 2.38
C VAL A 403 -24.33 -30.55 3.47
N LYS A 404 -23.60 -31.01 4.49
CA LYS A 404 -23.09 -30.12 5.53
C LYS A 404 -22.26 -29.07 4.81
N ASN A 405 -22.78 -27.84 4.71
CA ASN A 405 -21.96 -26.71 4.31
C ASN A 405 -20.76 -26.71 5.24
N CYS A 406 -19.54 -26.66 4.70
CA CYS A 406 -18.35 -26.42 5.51
C CYS A 406 -18.69 -25.24 6.41
N LYS A 407 -18.71 -25.45 7.75
CA LYS A 407 -19.12 -24.42 8.71
C LYS A 407 -18.33 -23.15 8.40
N ASN A 408 -19.06 -22.04 8.19
CA ASN A 408 -18.57 -20.70 7.84
C ASN A 408 -17.05 -20.55 8.07
N SER A 409 -16.28 -20.69 7.00
CA SER A 409 -14.84 -20.47 7.01
C SER A 409 -14.58 -18.99 7.24
N ASN A 410 -14.56 -18.59 8.51
CA ASN A 410 -14.35 -17.22 8.97
C ASN A 410 -12.86 -16.87 8.86
N TRP A 411 -12.33 -16.95 7.64
CA TRP A 411 -10.95 -16.63 7.32
C TRP A 411 -10.89 -15.14 6.94
N GLY A 412 -10.13 -14.34 7.68
CA GLY A 412 -10.01 -12.91 7.39
C GLY A 412 -8.81 -12.29 8.09
N ILE A 413 -8.14 -11.37 7.41
CA ILE A 413 -6.98 -10.67 7.96
C ILE A 413 -7.47 -9.55 8.88
N MET A 414 -6.89 -9.49 10.08
CA MET A 414 -7.18 -8.43 11.05
C MET A 414 -6.29 -7.22 10.79
N THR A 415 -6.68 -6.42 9.81
CA THR A 415 -6.04 -5.13 9.48
C THR A 415 -6.58 -3.97 10.33
N GLY A 416 -7.82 -4.08 10.82
CA GLY A 416 -8.53 -2.97 11.48
C GLY A 416 -8.44 -2.89 13.02
N GLY A 417 -7.64 -3.73 13.66
CA GLY A 417 -7.50 -3.74 15.13
C GLY A 417 -6.92 -2.45 15.75
N SER A 418 -6.81 -2.41 17.09
CA SER A 418 -6.08 -1.31 17.75
C SER A 418 -4.64 -1.26 17.23
N PRO A 419 -4.01 -0.07 17.14
CA PRO A 419 -2.63 0.07 16.65
C PRO A 419 -1.63 -0.89 17.34
N GLU A 420 -1.91 -1.27 18.58
CA GLU A 420 -1.14 -2.22 19.40
C GLU A 420 -1.10 -3.66 18.84
N ILE A 421 -2.04 -4.04 17.98
CA ILE A 421 -2.16 -5.39 17.43
C ILE A 421 -1.09 -5.70 16.36
N HIS A 422 -0.57 -4.67 15.68
CA HIS A 422 0.47 -4.83 14.66
C HIS A 422 1.84 -5.08 15.31
N GLU A 423 2.46 -6.22 15.01
CA GLU A 423 3.79 -6.55 15.54
C GLU A 423 4.92 -5.86 14.76
N LYS A 424 6.10 -5.72 15.39
CA LYS A 424 7.33 -5.25 14.71
C LYS A 424 7.81 -6.28 13.69
N LEU A 425 8.52 -5.83 12.65
CA LEU A 425 9.20 -6.72 11.71
C LEU A 425 10.31 -7.50 12.45
N ARG A 426 10.32 -8.83 12.33
CA ARG A 426 11.28 -9.71 13.02
C ARG A 426 12.32 -10.26 12.05
N GLN A 427 13.60 -10.28 12.46
CA GLN A 427 14.70 -10.79 11.62
C GLN A 427 14.78 -12.32 11.51
N THR A 428 14.25 -13.07 12.50
CA THR A 428 14.15 -14.55 12.46
C THR A 428 12.95 -15.02 13.27
N SER A 429 12.18 -15.98 12.76
CA SER A 429 11.06 -16.61 13.47
C SER A 429 11.47 -17.96 14.09
N LYS A 430 11.09 -18.20 15.35
CA LYS A 430 10.86 -19.57 15.84
C LYS A 430 9.49 -19.99 15.33
N ASN A 431 9.45 -21.00 14.45
CA ASN A 431 8.25 -21.48 13.78
C ASN A 431 7.18 -21.95 14.78
N GLY A 432 6.19 -21.10 15.05
CA GLY A 432 4.85 -21.55 15.42
C GLY A 432 4.00 -21.59 14.15
N THR A 433 3.63 -22.78 13.69
CA THR A 433 2.70 -22.97 12.56
C THR A 433 1.27 -22.85 13.07
N SER A 434 0.55 -21.82 12.63
CA SER A 434 -0.88 -21.68 12.91
C SER A 434 -1.70 -22.37 11.81
N LYS A 435 -2.92 -22.82 12.13
CA LYS A 435 -3.84 -23.43 11.14
C LYS A 435 -4.11 -22.47 9.97
N ALA A 436 -4.29 -21.18 10.24
CA ALA A 436 -4.45 -20.12 9.24
C ALA A 436 -3.24 -19.98 8.31
N TYR A 437 -2.02 -20.06 8.87
CA TYR A 437 -0.79 -20.02 8.09
C TYR A 437 -0.64 -21.27 7.20
N THR A 438 -1.01 -22.44 7.70
CA THR A 438 -1.02 -23.69 6.92
C THR A 438 -1.97 -23.61 5.73
N VAL A 439 -3.20 -23.12 5.91
CA VAL A 439 -4.18 -22.92 4.81
C VAL A 439 -3.65 -21.95 3.75
N MET A 440 -3.07 -20.82 4.16
CA MET A 440 -2.45 -19.87 3.22
C MET A 440 -1.31 -20.52 2.44
N LYS A 441 -0.44 -21.29 3.11
CA LYS A 441 0.65 -22.01 2.47
C LYS A 441 0.16 -23.04 1.45
N ILE A 442 -0.89 -23.81 1.79
CA ILE A 442 -1.53 -24.74 0.86
C ILE A 442 -2.03 -24.00 -0.38
N ARG A 443 -2.75 -22.89 -0.21
CA ARG A 443 -3.28 -22.09 -1.33
C ARG A 443 -2.16 -21.54 -2.22
N ARG A 444 -1.05 -21.08 -1.62
CA ARG A 444 0.13 -20.61 -2.35
C ARG A 444 0.77 -21.74 -3.17
N ASP A 445 1.01 -22.88 -2.55
CA ASP A 445 1.69 -24.02 -3.18
C ASP A 445 0.84 -24.59 -4.34
N LEU A 446 -0.49 -24.64 -4.16
CA LEU A 446 -1.44 -25.00 -5.23
C LEU A 446 -1.43 -23.97 -6.37
N GLY A 447 -1.40 -22.67 -6.06
CA GLY A 447 -1.31 -21.61 -7.09
C GLY A 447 -0.05 -21.74 -7.95
N GLN A 448 1.11 -21.96 -7.33
CA GLN A 448 2.41 -22.09 -8.01
C GLN A 448 2.49 -23.30 -8.96
N LEU A 449 1.91 -24.43 -8.56
CA LEU A 449 1.91 -25.64 -9.39
C LEU A 449 1.03 -25.53 -10.65
N TYR A 450 0.09 -24.58 -10.65
CA TYR A 450 -0.93 -24.45 -11.68
C TYR A 450 -0.83 -23.16 -12.50
N ASP A 451 0.11 -22.26 -12.20
CA ASP A 451 0.09 -20.85 -12.66
C ASP A 451 -1.32 -20.24 -12.51
N TRP A 452 -2.01 -20.65 -11.45
CA TRP A 452 -3.40 -20.30 -11.23
C TRP A 452 -3.45 -18.99 -10.47
N ARG A 453 -3.73 -17.94 -11.22
CA ARG A 453 -3.89 -16.58 -10.70
C ARG A 453 -5.30 -16.39 -10.15
N GLY A 454 -5.40 -16.10 -8.86
CA GLY A 454 -6.64 -15.72 -8.19
C GLY A 454 -7.10 -14.30 -8.57
N PRO A 455 -8.31 -13.91 -8.15
CA PRO A 455 -8.95 -12.65 -8.54
C PRO A 455 -8.22 -11.39 -8.05
N ALA A 456 -7.35 -11.51 -7.04
CA ALA A 456 -6.55 -10.41 -6.49
C ALA A 456 -5.07 -10.43 -6.94
N SER A 457 -4.72 -11.20 -7.98
CA SER A 457 -3.33 -11.37 -8.39
C SER A 457 -2.67 -10.06 -8.84
N ALA A 458 -3.42 -9.19 -9.53
CA ALA A 458 -2.90 -7.90 -9.97
C ALA A 458 -2.61 -6.98 -8.78
N GLU A 459 -3.54 -6.87 -7.84
CA GLU A 459 -3.40 -6.05 -6.64
C GLU A 459 -2.32 -6.60 -5.70
N ALA A 460 -2.17 -7.93 -5.61
CA ALA A 460 -1.11 -8.57 -4.84
C ALA A 460 0.29 -8.24 -5.38
N ILE A 461 0.47 -8.19 -6.71
CA ILE A 461 1.72 -7.77 -7.34
C ILE A 461 1.99 -6.29 -7.05
N SER A 462 0.99 -5.42 -7.18
CA SER A 462 1.10 -3.99 -6.86
C SER A 462 1.47 -3.75 -5.40
N LEU A 463 0.86 -4.52 -4.48
CA LEU A 463 1.14 -4.51 -3.05
C LEU A 463 2.55 -5.00 -2.73
N ALA A 464 2.98 -6.13 -3.31
CA ALA A 464 4.34 -6.64 -3.15
C ALA A 464 5.38 -5.61 -3.57
N ARG A 465 5.19 -4.97 -4.74
CA ARG A 465 6.07 -3.90 -5.22
C ARG A 465 6.07 -2.67 -4.30
N ALA A 466 4.91 -2.28 -3.78
CA ALA A 466 4.82 -1.16 -2.83
C ALA A 466 5.60 -1.46 -1.54
N ILE A 467 5.51 -2.69 -1.03
CA ILE A 467 6.29 -3.17 0.12
C ILE A 467 7.80 -3.11 -0.20
N GLU A 468 8.22 -3.57 -1.39
CA GLU A 468 9.63 -3.50 -1.84
C GLU A 468 10.14 -2.05 -1.87
N VAL A 469 9.37 -1.11 -2.44
CA VAL A 469 9.72 0.32 -2.49
C VAL A 469 9.89 0.88 -1.08
N THR A 470 8.92 0.66 -0.19
CA THR A 470 9.01 1.12 1.21
C THR A 470 10.24 0.57 1.92
N MET A 471 10.51 -0.74 1.78
CA MET A 471 11.65 -1.37 2.44
C MET A 471 12.99 -0.87 1.88
N ASN A 472 13.10 -0.68 0.57
CA ASN A 472 14.29 -0.12 -0.08
C ASN A 472 14.55 1.33 0.36
N ALA A 473 13.49 2.12 0.54
CA ALA A 473 13.60 3.51 0.96
C ALA A 473 13.98 3.68 2.45
N LEU A 474 13.55 2.76 3.32
CA LEU A 474 13.72 2.89 4.78
C LEU A 474 14.80 1.99 5.40
N PHE A 475 15.21 0.89 4.75
CA PHE A 475 16.11 -0.13 5.31
C PHE A 475 17.22 -0.55 4.33
N SER A 476 18.12 0.36 3.98
CA SER A 476 19.12 0.19 2.91
C SER A 476 20.49 -0.39 3.35
N SER A 477 20.67 -0.78 4.62
CA SER A 477 22.02 -0.93 5.20
C SER A 477 22.35 -2.28 5.87
N SER A 478 22.16 -3.43 5.20
CA SER A 478 22.81 -4.70 5.58
C SER A 478 22.62 -5.80 4.53
N PRO A 479 23.67 -6.44 3.99
CA PRO A 479 23.60 -7.31 2.79
C PRO A 479 22.98 -8.71 2.97
N THR A 480 22.50 -9.09 4.16
CA THR A 480 21.97 -10.45 4.42
C THR A 480 20.76 -10.47 5.38
N ALA A 481 19.89 -9.46 5.30
CA ALA A 481 18.71 -9.40 6.16
C ALA A 481 17.50 -10.12 5.54
N SER A 482 16.84 -10.95 6.35
CA SER A 482 15.50 -11.50 6.06
C SER A 482 14.56 -10.97 7.13
N PHE A 483 13.39 -10.46 6.74
CA PHE A 483 12.34 -10.08 7.68
C PHE A 483 11.13 -10.99 7.51
N VAL A 484 10.44 -11.22 8.62
CA VAL A 484 9.12 -11.85 8.66
C VAL A 484 8.13 -10.80 9.15
N TRP A 485 7.10 -10.56 8.34
CA TRP A 485 5.95 -9.73 8.70
C TRP A 485 4.80 -10.63 9.17
N SER A 486 4.48 -10.56 10.46
CA SER A 486 3.41 -11.33 11.08
C SER A 486 2.12 -10.52 11.15
N LEU A 487 1.07 -11.03 10.50
CA LEU A 487 -0.29 -10.50 10.52
C LEU A 487 -1.20 -11.39 11.36
N LYS A 488 -2.18 -10.82 12.07
CA LYS A 488 -3.21 -11.63 12.73
C LYS A 488 -4.34 -11.92 11.75
N ALA A 489 -4.83 -13.15 11.75
CA ALA A 489 -5.97 -13.61 10.97
C ALA A 489 -6.95 -14.37 11.88
N HIS A 490 -8.24 -14.25 11.58
CA HIS A 490 -9.24 -15.13 12.13
C HIS A 490 -9.31 -16.42 11.31
N SER A 491 -9.56 -17.53 11.97
CA SER A 491 -9.83 -18.85 11.39
C SER A 491 -11.02 -19.43 12.17
N ALA A 492 -11.62 -20.53 11.73
CA ALA A 492 -12.84 -21.10 12.32
C ALA A 492 -12.81 -21.39 13.86
N GLU A 493 -11.65 -21.23 14.51
CA GLU A 493 -11.46 -21.27 15.96
C GLU A 493 -11.47 -19.85 16.56
N SER A 494 -12.07 -19.68 17.73
CA SER A 494 -12.39 -18.38 18.37
C SER A 494 -11.20 -17.44 18.67
N ASN A 495 -9.94 -17.86 18.45
CA ASN A 495 -8.73 -17.10 18.79
C ASN A 495 -7.97 -16.61 17.56
N ALA A 496 -7.43 -15.39 17.62
CA ALA A 496 -6.62 -14.81 16.55
C ALA A 496 -5.31 -15.60 16.33
N GLN A 497 -5.07 -16.04 15.10
CA GLN A 497 -3.89 -16.80 14.67
C GLN A 497 -2.95 -15.92 13.84
N SER A 498 -1.63 -16.17 13.86
CA SER A 498 -0.67 -15.38 13.08
C SER A 498 -0.37 -16.00 11.71
N VAL A 499 -0.32 -15.17 10.67
CA VAL A 499 0.09 -15.47 9.30
C VAL A 499 1.38 -14.74 9.02
N ASN A 500 2.40 -15.44 8.52
CA ASN A 500 3.74 -14.90 8.32
C ASN A 500 4.02 -14.69 6.82
N LEU A 501 4.40 -13.48 6.45
CA LEU A 501 4.81 -13.10 5.09
C LEU A 501 6.32 -12.83 5.08
N HIS A 502 7.02 -13.38 4.09
CA HIS A 502 8.48 -13.33 4.03
C HIS A 502 9.01 -12.22 3.12
N LEU A 503 9.99 -11.48 3.64
CA LEU A 503 10.71 -10.42 2.94
C LEU A 503 12.19 -10.78 2.93
N LYS A 504 12.77 -10.92 1.72
CA LYS A 504 14.17 -11.30 1.55
C LYS A 504 14.89 -10.28 0.71
N GLN A 505 16.12 -9.95 1.08
CA GLN A 505 16.96 -9.12 0.24
C GLN A 505 17.67 -9.97 -0.82
N GLN A 506 17.55 -9.60 -2.09
CA GLN A 506 18.22 -10.24 -3.23
C GLN A 506 18.94 -9.16 -4.05
N ASN A 507 20.25 -9.31 -4.26
CA ASN A 507 21.08 -8.38 -5.03
C ASN A 507 20.96 -6.90 -4.59
N GLY A 508 20.85 -6.65 -3.28
CA GLY A 508 20.72 -5.30 -2.72
C GLY A 508 19.30 -4.73 -2.72
N SER A 509 18.33 -5.34 -3.41
CA SER A 509 16.91 -4.95 -3.35
C SER A 509 16.10 -5.87 -2.46
N TRP A 510 15.16 -5.31 -1.70
CA TRP A 510 14.13 -6.08 -1.02
C TRP A 510 13.19 -6.74 -2.03
N LYS A 511 12.78 -7.98 -1.72
CA LYS A 511 11.79 -8.77 -2.47
C LYS A 511 10.72 -9.31 -1.53
N ALA A 512 9.46 -9.05 -1.90
CA ALA A 512 8.27 -9.55 -1.22
C ALA A 512 7.63 -10.68 -2.04
N SER A 513 7.16 -11.72 -1.37
CA SER A 513 6.47 -12.84 -2.02
C SER A 513 5.06 -12.43 -2.46
N ALA A 514 4.90 -12.10 -3.75
CA ALA A 514 3.60 -11.76 -4.32
C ALA A 514 2.62 -12.94 -4.22
N GLU A 515 3.12 -14.18 -4.25
CA GLU A 515 2.32 -15.39 -4.14
C GLU A 515 1.79 -15.61 -2.71
N GLU A 516 2.57 -15.26 -1.67
CA GLU A 516 2.08 -15.31 -0.29
C GLU A 516 0.99 -14.24 -0.04
N ILE A 517 1.18 -13.04 -0.61
CA ILE A 517 0.22 -11.94 -0.52
C ILE A 517 -1.07 -12.28 -1.30
N GLU A 518 -0.95 -12.86 -2.50
CA GLU A 518 -2.08 -13.28 -3.34
C GLU A 518 -2.91 -14.38 -2.67
N ALA A 519 -2.26 -15.38 -2.06
CA ALA A 519 -2.93 -16.43 -1.31
C ALA A 519 -3.72 -15.85 -0.12
N ALA A 520 -3.12 -14.91 0.62
CA ALA A 520 -3.78 -14.25 1.75
C ALA A 520 -4.96 -13.37 1.32
N LEU A 521 -4.80 -12.51 0.30
CA LEU A 521 -5.87 -11.66 -0.20
C LEU A 521 -7.03 -12.47 -0.77
N SER A 522 -6.74 -13.53 -1.53
CA SER A 522 -7.78 -14.34 -2.17
C SER A 522 -8.60 -15.13 -1.16
N LEU A 523 -7.97 -15.68 -0.12
CA LEU A 523 -8.68 -16.31 1.00
C LEU A 523 -9.57 -15.31 1.76
N TRP A 524 -9.16 -14.04 1.89
CA TRP A 524 -9.96 -13.00 2.52
C TRP A 524 -11.22 -12.71 1.70
N LEU A 525 -11.04 -12.48 0.40
CA LEU A 525 -12.12 -12.20 -0.54
C LEU A 525 -13.11 -13.37 -0.63
N PHE A 526 -12.61 -14.60 -0.57
CA PHE A 526 -13.46 -15.79 -0.56
C PHE A 526 -14.40 -15.82 0.65
N SER A 527 -13.89 -15.57 1.86
CA SER A 527 -14.73 -15.58 3.08
C SER A 527 -15.86 -14.55 3.01
N VAL A 528 -15.61 -13.37 2.44
CA VAL A 528 -16.64 -12.33 2.24
C VAL A 528 -17.66 -12.76 1.20
N SER A 529 -17.20 -13.32 0.07
CA SER A 529 -18.10 -13.84 -0.98
C SER A 529 -19.00 -14.97 -0.48
N ASP A 530 -18.48 -15.86 0.37
CA ASP A 530 -19.23 -16.96 0.97
C ASP A 530 -20.32 -16.43 1.94
N GLN A 531 -20.00 -15.40 2.74
CA GLN A 531 -20.98 -14.72 3.60
C GLN A 531 -22.12 -14.05 2.83
N GLU A 532 -21.82 -13.36 1.72
CA GLU A 532 -22.84 -12.73 0.87
C GLU A 532 -23.78 -13.77 0.22
N GLN A 533 -23.24 -14.90 -0.26
CA GLN A 533 -24.02 -15.98 -0.86
C GLN A 533 -24.88 -16.71 0.17
N GLY A 534 -24.40 -16.87 1.40
CA GLY A 534 -25.14 -17.44 2.52
C GLY A 534 -26.38 -16.63 2.92
N GLN A 535 -26.29 -15.29 2.92
CA GLN A 535 -27.41 -14.39 3.24
C GLN A 535 -28.48 -14.37 2.13
N ASN A 536 -28.08 -14.38 0.86
CA ASN A 536 -29.03 -14.36 -0.27
C ASN A 536 -29.83 -15.67 -0.44
N ARG A 537 -29.34 -16.80 0.09
CA ARG A 537 -30.05 -18.10 0.02
C ARG A 537 -31.22 -18.23 1.02
N GLN A 538 -31.37 -17.31 1.98
CA GLN A 538 -32.49 -17.32 2.95
C GLN A 538 -33.75 -16.60 2.47
N VAL A 539 -33.74 -15.98 1.29
CA VAL A 539 -34.94 -15.38 0.68
C VAL A 539 -35.64 -16.45 -0.18
N SER A 540 -36.91 -16.74 0.13
CA SER A 540 -37.72 -17.80 -0.48
C SER A 540 -37.69 -17.85 -2.02
N PRO A 541 -37.81 -19.04 -2.66
CA PRO A 541 -37.72 -19.20 -4.11
C PRO A 541 -39.01 -18.71 -4.79
N GLY A 542 -39.04 -17.45 -5.19
CA GLY A 542 -40.12 -16.86 -5.99
C GLY A 542 -39.70 -16.65 -7.43
N THR A 543 -40.08 -17.58 -8.32
CA THR A 543 -40.07 -17.52 -9.80
C THR A 543 -38.75 -17.15 -10.52
N PRO A 544 -38.27 -17.97 -11.48
CA PRO A 544 -37.10 -17.64 -12.29
C PRO A 544 -37.46 -16.55 -13.31
N ARG A 545 -37.33 -15.28 -12.92
CA ARG A 545 -37.31 -14.17 -13.87
C ARG A 545 -35.86 -13.92 -14.27
N SER A 546 -35.52 -14.40 -15.47
CA SER A 546 -34.53 -13.83 -16.40
C SER A 546 -33.45 -12.95 -15.74
N GLU A 547 -32.43 -13.58 -15.15
CA GLU A 547 -31.18 -12.88 -14.78
C GLU A 547 -30.48 -12.31 -16.02
N ASP A 548 -30.77 -12.86 -17.21
CA ASP A 548 -30.24 -12.40 -18.49
C ASP A 548 -30.76 -10.99 -18.88
N ASP A 549 -32.01 -10.63 -18.55
CA ASP A 549 -32.55 -9.28 -18.82
C ASP A 549 -31.98 -8.20 -17.89
N ALA A 550 -31.54 -8.55 -16.68
CA ALA A 550 -30.88 -7.61 -15.77
C ALA A 550 -29.45 -7.27 -16.24
N ARG A 551 -28.79 -8.23 -16.89
CA ARG A 551 -27.40 -8.11 -17.36
C ARG A 551 -27.26 -7.18 -18.57
N PHE A 552 -28.23 -7.18 -19.49
CA PHE A 552 -28.25 -6.25 -20.63
C PHE A 552 -28.75 -4.84 -20.28
N ARG A 553 -29.47 -4.67 -19.16
CA ARG A 553 -29.90 -3.35 -18.65
C ARG A 553 -28.89 -2.67 -17.71
N ALA A 554 -27.76 -3.30 -17.41
CA ALA A 554 -26.72 -2.75 -16.54
C ALA A 554 -25.91 -1.63 -17.22
N LYS A 555 -26.56 -0.52 -17.57
CA LYS A 555 -25.90 0.78 -17.59
C LYS A 555 -25.48 1.08 -16.14
N ARG A 556 -24.21 0.78 -15.83
CA ARG A 556 -23.45 1.12 -14.60
C ARG A 556 -24.30 1.11 -13.32
N SER A 557 -24.37 -0.03 -12.64
CA SER A 557 -24.69 -0.06 -11.21
C SER A 557 -23.82 0.98 -10.48
N PRO A 558 -24.38 1.84 -9.62
CA PRO A 558 -23.59 2.84 -8.90
C PRO A 558 -22.52 2.15 -8.07
N ALA A 559 -21.29 2.70 -8.07
CA ALA A 559 -20.19 2.16 -7.29
C ALA A 559 -20.59 2.07 -5.80
N LYS A 560 -20.51 0.86 -5.23
CA LYS A 560 -20.82 0.64 -3.81
C LYS A 560 -19.86 1.47 -2.95
N ARG A 561 -20.39 2.13 -1.92
CA ARG A 561 -19.62 2.98 -1.00
C ARG A 561 -18.79 2.13 -0.05
N SER A 562 -17.58 2.58 0.23
CA SER A 562 -16.65 1.98 1.19
C SER A 562 -16.16 3.05 2.17
N LEU A 563 -15.82 2.65 3.40
CA LEU A 563 -15.34 3.56 4.45
C LEU A 563 -13.97 3.10 4.94
N ARG A 564 -12.97 3.97 4.85
CA ARG A 564 -11.61 3.70 5.32
C ARG A 564 -11.32 4.47 6.60
N LEU A 565 -11.09 3.77 7.71
CA LEU A 565 -10.75 4.33 9.01
C LEU A 565 -9.23 4.55 9.10
N LEU A 566 -8.83 5.78 9.41
CA LEU A 566 -7.43 6.20 9.48
C LEU A 566 -6.85 6.06 10.89
N GLY A 567 -7.69 5.86 11.90
CA GLY A 567 -7.31 5.73 13.31
C GLY A 567 -8.16 6.59 14.23
N SER A 568 -7.94 6.43 15.55
CA SER A 568 -8.63 7.22 16.57
C SER A 568 -8.36 8.70 16.40
N TYR A 569 -9.36 9.53 16.71
CA TYR A 569 -9.22 10.97 16.62
C TYR A 569 -8.16 11.46 17.62
N THR A 570 -7.03 11.91 17.08
CA THR A 570 -6.05 12.69 17.82
C THR A 570 -5.82 14.01 17.09
N GLN A 571 -5.67 15.10 17.84
CA GLN A 571 -5.38 16.41 17.26
C GLN A 571 -4.05 16.42 16.47
N ARG A 572 -3.16 15.48 16.78
CA ARG A 572 -1.91 15.26 16.04
C ARG A 572 -2.15 14.62 14.67
N LEU A 573 -2.88 13.51 14.61
CA LEU A 573 -3.14 12.81 13.35
C LEU A 573 -3.88 13.73 12.35
N ARG A 574 -4.90 14.45 12.83
CA ARG A 574 -5.62 15.42 12.01
C ARG A 574 -4.69 16.49 11.42
N ARG A 575 -3.75 16.97 12.21
CA ARG A 575 -2.78 18.00 11.82
C ARG A 575 -1.76 17.49 10.81
N HIS A 576 -1.20 16.29 11.02
CA HIS A 576 -0.28 15.70 10.04
C HIS A 576 -0.98 15.43 8.71
N LEU A 577 -2.24 14.96 8.73
CA LEU A 577 -3.03 14.83 7.51
C LEU A 577 -3.29 16.20 6.85
N GLN A 578 -3.58 17.25 7.61
CA GLN A 578 -3.79 18.59 7.04
C GLN A 578 -2.51 19.19 6.42
N LEU A 579 -1.35 18.91 6.99
CA LEU A 579 -0.08 19.53 6.59
C LEU A 579 0.67 18.78 5.48
N LEU A 580 0.50 17.46 5.39
CA LEU A 580 1.26 16.58 4.47
C LEU A 580 0.45 16.13 3.24
N MET A 581 -0.89 16.21 3.29
CA MET A 581 -1.71 15.81 2.14
C MET A 581 -1.63 16.87 1.02
N PRO A 582 -1.66 16.45 -0.26
CA PRO A 582 -1.70 17.38 -1.40
C PRO A 582 -2.97 18.27 -1.42
N ASP A 583 -2.87 19.46 -2.00
CA ASP A 583 -4.02 20.35 -2.21
C ASP A 583 -5.08 19.67 -3.09
N GLY A 584 -6.33 19.60 -2.58
CA GLY A 584 -7.45 18.91 -3.25
C GLY A 584 -7.75 17.49 -2.76
N ALA A 585 -7.00 16.99 -1.77
CA ALA A 585 -7.11 15.63 -1.28
C ALA A 585 -8.47 15.22 -0.67
N ALA A 586 -8.72 13.91 -0.67
CA ALA A 586 -9.87 13.23 -0.10
C ALA A 586 -10.36 13.82 1.23
N ARG A 587 -11.67 14.05 1.32
CA ARG A 587 -12.31 14.70 2.47
C ARG A 587 -12.20 13.79 3.72
N VAL A 588 -11.24 14.11 4.59
CA VAL A 588 -11.14 13.47 5.92
C VAL A 588 -12.34 13.90 6.77
N ILE A 589 -13.15 12.92 7.19
CA ILE A 589 -14.35 13.10 7.99
C ILE A 589 -14.16 12.55 9.42
N LYS A 590 -14.88 13.13 10.39
CA LYS A 590 -14.95 12.64 11.77
C LYS A 590 -16.15 11.70 11.88
N VAL A 591 -15.91 10.46 12.28
CA VAL A 591 -16.93 9.41 12.39
C VAL A 591 -17.01 8.93 13.83
N GLN A 592 -18.23 8.84 14.38
CA GLN A 592 -18.47 8.26 15.69
C GLN A 592 -19.19 6.92 15.54
N MET A 593 -18.70 5.89 16.22
CA MET A 593 -19.33 4.57 16.26
C MET A 593 -20.40 4.55 17.36
N THR A 594 -21.67 4.31 17.02
CA THR A 594 -22.78 4.25 17.99
C THR A 594 -23.68 3.04 17.74
N ALA A 595 -24.09 2.36 18.82
CA ALA A 595 -25.00 1.22 18.75
C ALA A 595 -26.49 1.62 18.60
N GLN A 596 -26.88 2.83 19.01
CA GLN A 596 -28.28 3.31 18.94
C GLN A 596 -28.61 3.97 17.60
N LEU A 597 -29.81 3.72 17.06
CA LEU A 597 -30.25 4.13 15.72
C LEU A 597 -31.13 5.40 15.73
N ASP A 598 -30.65 6.51 15.15
CA ASP A 598 -31.51 7.63 14.70
C ASP A 598 -31.24 7.95 13.22
N ASP A 599 -32.30 8.25 12.47
CA ASP A 599 -32.38 8.15 10.99
C ASP A 599 -31.82 9.34 10.18
N SER A 600 -31.56 10.52 10.75
CA SER A 600 -31.44 11.75 9.96
C SER A 600 -30.03 12.12 9.44
N SER A 601 -28.98 11.36 9.77
CA SER A 601 -27.58 11.75 9.46
C SER A 601 -26.60 10.59 9.19
N ARG A 602 -27.04 9.53 8.51
CA ARG A 602 -26.26 8.28 8.36
C ARG A 602 -25.89 7.92 6.92
N ILE A 603 -24.64 7.47 6.73
CA ILE A 603 -24.23 6.70 5.55
C ILE A 603 -24.29 5.22 5.96
N GLN A 604 -25.10 4.42 5.26
CA GLN A 604 -25.08 2.96 5.40
C GLN A 604 -23.98 2.39 4.49
N VAL A 605 -23.04 1.67 5.07
CA VAL A 605 -21.94 0.97 4.38
C VAL A 605 -22.00 -0.50 4.80
N GLU A 606 -21.83 -1.41 3.85
CA GLU A 606 -21.76 -2.85 4.12
C GLU A 606 -20.58 -3.14 5.09
N PRO A 607 -20.73 -3.99 6.13
CA PRO A 607 -19.68 -4.19 7.13
C PRO A 607 -18.31 -4.59 6.55
N HIS A 608 -18.31 -5.41 5.51
CA HIS A 608 -17.08 -5.89 4.85
C HIS A 608 -16.41 -4.82 3.96
N ARG A 609 -17.05 -3.66 3.76
CA ARG A 609 -16.49 -2.49 3.05
C ARG A 609 -15.96 -1.41 4.00
N VAL A 610 -15.91 -1.71 5.30
CA VAL A 610 -15.25 -0.87 6.29
C VAL A 610 -13.88 -1.47 6.60
N VAL A 611 -12.82 -0.71 6.36
CA VAL A 611 -11.42 -1.15 6.49
C VAL A 611 -10.62 -0.14 7.31
N GLY A 612 -9.46 -0.53 7.84
CA GLY A 612 -8.55 0.36 8.57
C GLY A 612 -8.69 0.38 10.10
N SER A 613 -7.79 1.12 10.77
CA SER A 613 -7.53 1.01 12.21
C SER A 613 -8.69 1.53 13.08
N GLY A 614 -9.20 0.67 13.98
CA GLY A 614 -10.36 0.92 14.85
C GLY A 614 -11.56 0.00 14.62
N TYR A 615 -11.59 -0.77 13.52
CA TYR A 615 -12.65 -1.70 13.19
C TYR A 615 -12.45 -3.08 13.85
N SER A 616 -13.45 -3.54 14.62
CA SER A 616 -13.51 -4.92 15.11
C SER A 616 -14.50 -5.74 14.30
N ALA A 617 -14.02 -6.77 13.60
CA ALA A 617 -14.84 -7.72 12.83
C ALA A 617 -15.83 -8.52 13.71
N THR A 618 -15.74 -8.42 15.04
CA THR A 618 -16.58 -9.16 16.00
C THR A 618 -17.87 -8.43 16.37
N HIS A 619 -18.17 -7.24 15.83
CA HIS A 619 -19.36 -6.47 16.20
C HIS A 619 -20.33 -6.33 15.01
N HIS A 620 -21.54 -6.87 15.19
CA HIS A 620 -22.75 -6.73 14.36
C HIS A 620 -23.00 -5.29 13.88
N PRO A 621 -23.79 -5.05 12.80
CA PRO A 621 -23.70 -3.85 11.96
C PRO A 621 -23.86 -2.57 12.78
N VAL A 622 -22.75 -1.89 13.05
CA VAL A 622 -22.73 -0.62 13.76
C VAL A 622 -23.04 0.47 12.74
N GLY A 623 -24.15 1.18 12.91
CA GLY A 623 -24.46 2.35 12.09
C GLY A 623 -23.45 3.47 12.36
N TYR A 624 -22.84 4.02 11.31
CA TYR A 624 -21.89 5.13 11.44
C TYR A 624 -22.64 6.48 11.38
N ARG A 625 -22.45 7.32 12.41
CA ARG A 625 -22.95 8.71 12.40
C ARG A 625 -21.81 9.64 11.97
N ILE A 626 -22.02 10.42 10.91
CA ILE A 626 -21.01 11.35 10.37
C ILE A 626 -21.30 12.76 10.88
N TRP A 627 -20.28 13.38 11.46
CA TRP A 627 -20.29 14.81 11.72
C TRP A 627 -19.72 15.50 10.47
N LYS A 628 -20.56 16.18 9.68
CA LYS A 628 -20.07 17.04 8.59
C LYS A 628 -19.29 18.19 9.23
N SER A 629 -17.96 18.10 9.26
CA SER A 629 -17.13 19.24 9.68
C SER A 629 -17.25 20.35 8.63
N SER A 630 -17.69 21.53 9.09
CA SER A 630 -17.51 22.80 8.39
C SER A 630 -16.02 23.04 8.13
N PRO A 631 -15.61 23.64 7.00
CA PRO A 631 -14.20 23.96 6.70
C PRO A 631 -13.56 25.00 7.62
N THR A 632 -14.32 25.63 8.53
CA THR A 632 -13.81 26.59 9.51
C THR A 632 -13.30 25.92 10.79
N PRO A 633 -12.17 26.37 11.38
CA PRO A 633 -11.73 25.90 12.69
C PRO A 633 -12.88 26.09 13.70
N PRO A 634 -13.22 25.09 14.52
CA PRO A 634 -14.25 25.26 15.52
C PRO A 634 -13.76 26.32 16.52
N LYS A 635 -14.55 27.36 16.76
CA LYS A 635 -14.38 28.20 17.95
C LYS A 635 -14.48 27.29 19.18
N ASP A 636 -13.56 27.43 20.13
CA ASP A 636 -13.25 26.59 21.31
C ASP A 636 -14.38 26.27 22.31
N LYS A 637 -15.65 26.31 21.90
CA LYS A 637 -16.80 26.11 22.79
C LYS A 637 -17.23 24.64 22.93
N LEU A 638 -16.66 23.70 22.17
CA LEU A 638 -17.07 22.28 22.20
C LEU A 638 -16.01 21.31 22.79
N ASP A 639 -14.92 21.81 23.38
CA ASP A 639 -13.90 20.95 24.01
C ASP A 639 -14.02 20.89 25.54
N LYS A 640 -14.98 21.62 26.16
CA LYS A 640 -15.16 21.63 27.62
C LYS A 640 -16.09 20.54 28.17
N HIS A 641 -16.78 19.74 27.35
CA HIS A 641 -17.82 18.81 27.82
C HIS A 641 -17.69 17.36 27.34
N VAL A 642 -16.59 16.96 26.70
CA VAL A 642 -16.36 15.54 26.43
C VAL A 642 -15.59 14.95 27.59
N GLY A 643 -16.29 14.31 28.52
CA GLY A 643 -15.66 13.52 29.57
C GLY A 643 -14.78 12.44 28.96
N GLU A 644 -13.62 12.17 29.56
CA GLU A 644 -12.57 11.26 29.05
C GLU A 644 -13.06 9.84 28.69
N GLY A 645 -14.27 9.43 29.13
CA GLY A 645 -14.91 8.18 28.76
C GLY A 645 -15.57 8.13 27.37
N GLU A 646 -16.01 9.27 26.80
CA GLU A 646 -16.73 9.32 25.51
C GLU A 646 -15.81 9.47 24.28
N ALA A 647 -14.55 9.85 24.49
CA ALA A 647 -13.56 10.05 23.43
C ALA A 647 -13.11 8.74 22.73
N ARG A 648 -13.41 7.55 23.28
CA ARG A 648 -12.93 6.26 22.76
C ARG A 648 -13.58 5.78 21.45
N ASN A 649 -14.69 6.37 21.01
CA ASN A 649 -15.46 5.90 19.85
C ASN A 649 -15.42 6.85 18.63
N VAL A 650 -14.47 7.77 18.58
CA VAL A 650 -14.35 8.77 17.52
C VAL A 650 -13.12 8.50 16.65
N PHE A 651 -13.32 8.32 15.35
CA PHE A 651 -12.30 8.00 14.36
C PHE A 651 -12.24 9.04 13.25
N LEU A 652 -11.06 9.19 12.64
CA LEU A 652 -10.91 9.88 11.36
C LEU A 652 -11.09 8.86 10.23
N ALA A 653 -11.84 9.22 9.18
CA ALA A 653 -12.13 8.31 8.08
C ALA A 653 -12.18 9.05 6.73
N THR A 654 -12.15 8.30 5.63
CA THR A 654 -12.44 8.78 4.28
C THR A 654 -13.43 7.87 3.57
N GLU A 655 -14.23 8.43 2.66
CA GLU A 655 -15.09 7.68 1.74
C GLU A 655 -14.25 7.21 0.54
N SER A 656 -14.40 5.96 0.14
CA SER A 656 -13.80 5.38 -1.07
C SER A 656 -14.87 4.63 -1.86
N HIS A 657 -14.66 4.51 -3.17
CA HIS A 657 -15.52 3.75 -4.09
C HIS A 657 -14.75 2.64 -4.82
N ASP A 658 -13.58 2.27 -4.28
CA ASP A 658 -12.68 1.30 -4.90
C ASP A 658 -13.25 -0.13 -4.88
N PRO A 659 -12.86 -0.98 -5.84
CA PRO A 659 -13.21 -2.39 -5.82
C PRO A 659 -12.59 -3.09 -4.60
N LEU A 660 -13.24 -4.16 -4.12
CA LEU A 660 -12.94 -4.76 -2.82
C LEU A 660 -11.51 -5.32 -2.72
N ASN A 661 -11.00 -5.89 -3.82
CA ASN A 661 -9.64 -6.39 -3.94
C ASN A 661 -8.60 -5.27 -3.75
N LEU A 662 -8.81 -4.10 -4.36
CA LEU A 662 -7.92 -2.94 -4.20
C LEU A 662 -8.01 -2.36 -2.78
N LEU A 663 -9.23 -2.26 -2.24
CA LEU A 663 -9.46 -1.77 -0.88
C LEU A 663 -8.72 -2.62 0.17
N TYR A 664 -8.80 -3.96 0.07
CA TYR A 664 -8.10 -4.87 0.97
C TYR A 664 -6.59 -4.86 0.78
N ALA A 665 -6.10 -4.71 -0.46
CA ALA A 665 -4.67 -4.54 -0.71
C ALA A 665 -4.12 -3.25 -0.09
N GLN A 666 -4.84 -2.13 -0.20
CA GLN A 666 -4.48 -0.87 0.44
C GLN A 666 -4.52 -0.97 1.98
N ASP A 667 -5.48 -1.69 2.54
CA ASP A 667 -5.58 -1.89 3.98
C ASP A 667 -4.48 -2.82 4.53
N MET A 668 -4.12 -3.87 3.79
CA MET A 668 -2.93 -4.67 4.10
C MET A 668 -1.66 -3.82 4.03
N PHE A 669 -1.53 -2.91 3.07
CA PHE A 669 -0.40 -1.99 3.00
C PHE A 669 -0.35 -1.04 4.20
N SER A 670 -1.49 -0.50 4.65
CA SER A 670 -1.57 0.26 5.90
C SER A 670 -1.10 -0.55 7.10
N ALA A 671 -1.52 -1.81 7.23
CA ALA A 671 -1.07 -2.72 8.28
C ALA A 671 0.44 -2.99 8.22
N PHE A 672 1.02 -3.06 7.01
CA PHE A 672 2.46 -3.17 6.81
C PHE A 672 3.17 -1.89 7.28
N MET A 673 2.66 -0.71 6.91
CA MET A 673 3.22 0.57 7.33
C MET A 673 3.20 0.75 8.86
N TRP A 674 2.20 0.20 9.56
CA TRP A 674 2.21 0.12 11.04
C TRP A 674 3.37 -0.71 11.59
N ALA A 675 3.62 -1.89 11.01
CA ALA A 675 4.76 -2.73 11.41
C ALA A 675 6.11 -2.02 11.14
N VAL A 676 6.23 -1.34 10.01
CA VAL A 676 7.40 -0.53 9.64
C VAL A 676 7.60 0.63 10.63
N ALA A 677 6.55 1.42 10.90
CA ALA A 677 6.61 2.58 11.79
C ALA A 677 7.11 2.21 13.20
N LYS A 678 6.68 1.05 13.72
CA LYS A 678 7.15 0.50 15.01
C LYS A 678 8.58 -0.03 14.99
N THR A 679 9.09 -0.36 13.80
CA THR A 679 10.46 -0.88 13.60
C THR A 679 11.48 0.26 13.46
N LEU A 680 11.07 1.40 12.91
CA LEU A 680 11.93 2.59 12.76
C LEU A 680 12.42 3.09 14.13
N THR A 681 13.73 3.22 14.31
CA THR A 681 14.33 3.77 15.54
C THR A 681 14.30 5.29 15.56
N HIS A 682 14.59 5.94 14.42
CA HIS A 682 14.61 7.40 14.28
C HIS A 682 13.43 7.92 13.43
N PRO A 683 13.01 9.19 13.61
CA PRO A 683 12.06 9.85 12.71
C PRO A 683 12.61 9.93 11.27
N ILE A 684 11.73 10.08 10.29
CA ILE A 684 12.14 10.28 8.89
C ILE A 684 12.76 11.68 8.77
N GLU A 685 14.03 11.75 8.37
CA GLU A 685 14.78 13.00 8.16
C GLU A 685 14.49 13.64 6.79
N GLY A 686 14.74 14.95 6.67
CA GLY A 686 14.63 15.70 5.40
C GLY A 686 13.26 16.32 5.12
N ALA A 687 12.71 17.05 6.09
CA ALA A 687 11.52 17.87 5.86
C ALA A 687 11.91 19.18 5.17
N ASP A 688 11.56 19.34 3.90
CA ASP A 688 11.64 20.62 3.20
C ASP A 688 10.26 21.29 3.23
N ILE A 689 10.19 22.53 3.69
CA ILE A 689 8.93 23.29 3.65
C ILE A 689 8.97 24.11 2.38
N GLN A 690 8.24 23.65 1.36
CA GLN A 690 8.10 24.42 0.13
C GLN A 690 6.79 25.20 0.16
N PRO A 691 6.84 26.51 -0.12
CA PRO A 691 5.63 27.28 -0.34
C PRO A 691 4.87 26.70 -1.55
N ASN A 692 3.53 26.61 -1.45
CA ASN A 692 2.72 26.03 -2.54
C ASN A 692 2.84 26.83 -3.85
N ASP A 693 3.22 28.10 -3.77
CA ASP A 693 3.54 28.96 -4.92
C ASP A 693 4.99 29.46 -4.79
N THR A 694 5.86 29.04 -5.70
CA THR A 694 7.29 29.45 -5.71
C THR A 694 7.52 30.76 -6.45
N ARG A 695 6.49 31.36 -7.06
CA ARG A 695 6.61 32.56 -7.90
C ARG A 695 5.83 33.77 -7.37
N GLY A 696 4.88 33.58 -6.45
CA GLY A 696 4.09 34.65 -5.84
C GLY A 696 4.76 35.33 -4.65
N VAL A 697 4.60 36.65 -4.52
CA VAL A 697 5.03 37.45 -3.34
C VAL A 697 4.35 36.97 -2.04
N ASP A 698 3.25 36.23 -2.16
CA ASP A 698 2.45 35.61 -1.09
C ASP A 698 2.73 34.10 -0.89
N ALA A 699 3.82 33.57 -1.46
CA ALA A 699 4.27 32.18 -1.36
C ALA A 699 4.14 31.57 0.05
N TRP A 700 4.45 32.37 1.08
CA TRP A 700 4.46 31.97 2.48
C TRP A 700 3.06 31.90 3.14
N ARG A 701 1.97 32.27 2.45
CA ARG A 701 0.62 32.21 3.02
C ARG A 701 0.01 30.80 2.98
N SER A 702 0.60 29.89 2.21
CA SER A 702 0.18 28.48 2.11
C SER A 702 1.42 27.60 1.99
N PHE A 703 1.69 26.83 3.06
CA PHE A 703 2.80 25.88 3.08
C PHE A 703 2.26 24.45 3.20
N THR A 704 2.73 23.56 2.33
CA THR A 704 2.65 22.11 2.52
C THR A 704 4.00 21.63 3.03
N LEU A 705 3.98 20.81 4.08
CA LEU A 705 5.20 20.15 4.55
C LEU A 705 5.54 19.04 3.54
N ARG A 706 6.63 19.19 2.78
CA ARG A 706 7.10 18.17 1.84
C ARG A 706 8.33 17.48 2.40
N ILE A 707 8.12 16.27 2.91
CA ILE A 707 9.25 15.42 3.26
C ILE A 707 9.70 14.75 1.97
N ASP A 708 10.80 15.19 1.37
CA ASP A 708 11.23 14.75 0.03
C ASP A 708 11.38 13.23 -0.08
N SER A 709 11.92 12.60 0.96
CA SER A 709 12.05 11.16 1.07
C SER A 709 10.68 10.47 1.09
N LEU A 710 9.71 11.01 1.85
CA LEU A 710 8.34 10.50 1.92
C LEU A 710 7.59 10.73 0.61
N SER A 711 7.72 11.90 -0.01
CA SER A 711 7.06 12.26 -1.26
C SER A 711 7.64 11.51 -2.46
N LYS A 712 8.94 11.19 -2.44
CA LYS A 712 9.56 10.30 -3.43
C LYS A 712 9.04 8.88 -3.26
N MET A 713 9.05 8.35 -2.04
CA MET A 713 8.51 7.03 -1.72
C MET A 713 7.03 6.91 -2.12
N ALA A 714 6.20 7.91 -1.79
CA ALA A 714 4.77 7.92 -2.14
C ALA A 714 4.54 7.91 -3.66
N ARG A 715 5.34 8.65 -4.44
CA ARG A 715 5.28 8.63 -5.91
C ARG A 715 5.74 7.30 -6.51
N GLU A 716 6.80 6.70 -5.95
CA GLU A 716 7.26 5.37 -6.37
C GLU A 716 6.22 4.30 -6.04
N ILE A 717 5.56 4.36 -4.88
CA ILE A 717 4.44 3.46 -4.53
C ILE A 717 3.24 3.69 -5.45
N GLN A 718 2.89 4.94 -5.75
CA GLN A 718 1.81 5.23 -6.72
C GLN A 718 2.10 4.57 -8.08
N SER A 719 3.36 4.59 -8.53
CA SER A 719 3.76 3.96 -9.80
C SER A 719 3.58 2.44 -9.82
N THR A 720 3.43 1.78 -8.66
CA THR A 720 3.14 0.33 -8.60
C THR A 720 1.68 0.00 -8.93
N GLY A 721 0.78 0.99 -8.89
CA GLY A 721 -0.65 0.82 -9.14
C GLY A 721 -1.48 0.45 -7.91
N LEU A 722 -0.97 0.65 -6.69
CA LEU A 722 -1.69 0.35 -5.43
C LEU A 722 -2.77 1.39 -5.07
N GLY A 723 -2.84 2.51 -5.79
CA GLY A 723 -3.82 3.57 -5.58
C GLY A 723 -3.36 4.89 -6.18
N ASN A 724 -4.18 5.92 -6.05
CA ASN A 724 -3.76 7.28 -6.38
C ASN A 724 -2.80 7.80 -5.27
N LEU A 725 -2.19 8.97 -5.50
CA LEU A 725 -1.23 9.54 -4.55
C LEU A 725 -1.87 9.80 -3.17
N GLU A 726 -3.16 10.14 -3.13
CA GLU A 726 -3.90 10.39 -1.89
C GLU A 726 -4.09 9.11 -1.08
N ASP A 727 -4.49 8.02 -1.73
CA ASP A 727 -4.67 6.70 -1.10
C ASP A 727 -3.36 6.19 -0.48
N VAL A 728 -2.24 6.48 -1.14
CA VAL A 728 -0.89 6.16 -0.66
C VAL A 728 -0.56 6.99 0.58
N TYR A 729 -0.77 8.31 0.56
CA TYR A 729 -0.56 9.15 1.75
C TYR A 729 -1.47 8.76 2.92
N LEU A 730 -2.73 8.42 2.66
CA LEU A 730 -3.67 7.90 3.66
C LEU A 730 -3.22 6.55 4.24
N SER A 731 -2.40 5.79 3.52
CA SER A 731 -1.82 4.54 4.00
C SER A 731 -0.57 4.75 4.87
N ILE A 732 0.20 5.81 4.59
CA ILE A 732 1.53 6.05 5.14
C ILE A 732 1.50 7.02 6.35
N ILE A 733 0.74 8.11 6.25
CA ILE A 733 0.74 9.19 7.27
C ILE A 733 0.20 8.69 8.62
N PRO A 734 -0.94 7.98 8.71
CA PRO A 734 -1.50 7.63 10.00
C PRO A 734 -0.58 6.75 10.87
N PRO A 735 0.01 5.66 10.35
CA PRO A 735 0.96 4.86 11.11
C PRO A 735 2.17 5.65 11.63
N LEU A 736 2.80 6.45 10.76
CA LEU A 736 3.99 7.22 11.13
C LEU A 736 3.66 8.38 12.10
N SER A 737 2.45 8.94 11.99
CA SER A 737 1.97 9.98 12.88
C SER A 737 1.79 9.47 14.31
N VAL A 738 1.15 8.31 14.47
CA VAL A 738 0.84 7.73 15.79
C VAL A 738 2.11 7.21 16.46
N GLU A 739 3.03 6.59 15.73
CA GLU A 739 4.32 6.10 16.26
C GLU A 739 5.38 7.20 16.45
N HIS A 740 4.99 8.47 16.38
CA HIS A 740 5.88 9.62 16.56
C HIS A 740 7.06 9.71 15.56
N LYS A 741 6.89 9.23 14.32
CA LYS A 741 7.94 9.18 13.29
C LYS A 741 7.87 10.30 12.25
N LEU A 742 6.80 11.09 12.23
CA LEU A 742 6.67 12.30 11.39
C LEU A 742 7.03 13.56 12.19
N LEU A 743 8.15 14.18 11.79
CA LEU A 743 8.74 15.46 12.23
C LEU A 743 8.97 15.69 13.74
N GLN A 744 10.17 16.18 14.05
CA GLN A 744 10.43 16.98 15.24
C GLN A 744 10.01 18.43 14.96
N SER A 745 9.09 18.93 15.76
CA SER A 745 8.37 20.19 15.59
C SER A 745 9.20 21.47 15.60
N ASP A 746 10.47 21.40 16.02
CA ASP A 746 11.39 22.55 16.04
C ASP A 746 11.80 22.99 14.62
N THR A 747 11.82 22.07 13.65
CA THR A 747 12.23 22.34 12.26
C THR A 747 11.36 23.41 11.57
N ILE A 748 10.07 23.49 11.91
CA ILE A 748 9.15 24.50 11.36
C ILE A 748 9.54 25.91 11.83
N ILE A 749 9.96 26.03 13.09
CA ILE A 749 10.43 27.29 13.67
C ILE A 749 11.75 27.70 13.02
N ASP A 750 12.68 26.75 12.89
CA ASP A 750 13.99 27.02 12.30
C ASP A 750 13.88 27.48 10.84
N LEU A 751 12.97 26.90 10.06
CA LEU A 751 12.72 27.32 8.68
C LEU A 751 11.96 28.65 8.56
N ALA A 752 10.91 28.87 9.36
CA ALA A 752 10.24 30.17 9.40
C ALA A 752 11.25 31.29 9.75
N ARG A 753 12.18 30.98 10.66
CA ARG A 753 13.28 31.88 11.03
C ARG A 753 14.25 32.09 9.87
N GLU A 754 14.64 31.06 9.14
CA GLU A 754 15.53 31.21 7.97
C GLU A 754 14.94 32.13 6.88
N HIS A 755 13.65 31.97 6.59
CA HIS A 755 12.96 32.86 5.65
C HIS A 755 12.83 34.29 6.17
N ALA A 756 12.43 34.48 7.43
CA ALA A 756 12.34 35.79 8.05
C ALA A 756 13.69 36.51 8.05
N ARG A 757 14.78 35.81 8.41
CA ARG A 757 16.16 36.33 8.42
C ARG A 757 16.58 36.93 7.08
N ARG A 758 16.20 36.30 5.97
CA ARG A 758 16.51 36.83 4.64
C ARG A 758 15.84 38.17 4.40
N GLN A 759 14.60 38.35 4.85
CA GLN A 759 13.86 39.60 4.70
C GLN A 759 14.34 40.68 5.68
N GLU A 760 14.65 40.30 6.93
CA GLU A 760 15.25 41.20 7.94
C GLU A 760 16.56 41.82 7.42
N LYS A 761 17.46 41.02 6.84
CA LYS A 761 18.74 41.50 6.25
C LYS A 761 18.56 42.45 5.07
N LEU A 762 17.44 42.35 4.36
CA LEU A 762 17.10 43.22 3.24
C LEU A 762 16.38 44.51 3.70
N GLY A 763 16.05 44.64 4.99
CA GLY A 763 15.28 45.77 5.51
C GLY A 763 13.78 45.68 5.22
N HIS A 764 13.27 44.52 4.78
CA HIS A 764 11.87 44.25 4.51
C HIS A 764 11.13 43.80 5.79
N TRP A 765 10.96 44.74 6.72
CA TRP A 765 10.41 44.47 8.05
C TRP A 765 8.95 43.97 8.02
N THR A 766 8.13 44.50 7.11
CA THR A 766 6.72 44.10 7.02
C THR A 766 6.60 42.64 6.59
N GLU A 767 7.39 42.23 5.61
CA GLU A 767 7.45 40.88 5.07
C GLU A 767 7.97 39.88 6.11
N ALA A 768 9.03 40.22 6.85
CA ALA A 768 9.52 39.40 7.95
C ALA A 768 8.47 39.25 9.07
N GLY A 769 7.77 40.33 9.41
CA GLY A 769 6.74 40.32 10.44
C GLY A 769 5.54 39.45 10.07
N LEU A 770 5.16 39.42 8.79
CA LEU A 770 4.13 38.53 8.28
C LEU A 770 4.49 37.04 8.44
N VAL A 771 5.77 36.67 8.28
CA VAL A 771 6.26 35.29 8.53
C VAL A 771 6.10 34.90 10.01
N TYR A 772 6.45 35.80 10.94
CA TYR A 772 6.29 35.54 12.37
C TYR A 772 4.82 35.45 12.80
N LEU A 773 3.97 36.32 12.25
CA LEU A 773 2.52 36.25 12.45
C LEU A 773 1.94 34.93 11.95
N TRP A 774 2.38 34.47 10.78
CA TRP A 774 2.01 33.17 10.24
C TRP A 774 2.49 32.02 11.12
N LEU A 775 3.75 32.03 11.58
CA LEU A 775 4.30 31.00 12.46
C LEU A 775 3.46 30.90 13.74
N PHE A 776 3.16 32.05 14.36
CA PHE A 776 2.34 32.11 15.57
C PHE A 776 0.93 31.53 15.34
N GLN A 777 0.29 31.86 14.21
CA GLN A 777 -1.03 31.30 13.87
C GLN A 777 -0.98 29.79 13.58
N THR A 778 0.04 29.34 12.87
CA THR A 778 0.24 27.91 12.53
C THR A 778 0.49 27.08 13.78
N VAL A 779 1.17 27.67 14.77
CA VAL A 779 1.49 26.97 16.01
C VAL A 779 0.30 26.92 16.99
N LYS A 780 -0.77 27.69 16.80
CA LYS A 780 -2.04 27.53 17.56
C LYS A 780 -2.70 26.17 17.36
N ILE A 781 -2.31 25.41 16.34
CA ILE A 781 -2.77 24.02 16.13
C ILE A 781 -2.14 23.06 17.18
N PHE A 782 -1.06 23.49 17.84
CA PHE A 782 -0.37 22.78 18.91
C PHE A 782 -0.98 23.17 20.27
N PRO A 783 -0.93 22.29 21.30
CA PRO A 783 -1.39 22.63 22.64
C PRO A 783 -0.71 23.91 23.15
N GLU A 784 -1.45 24.77 23.85
CA GLU A 784 -1.01 26.12 24.24
C GLU A 784 0.28 26.13 25.09
N GLN A 785 0.51 25.07 25.87
CA GLN A 785 1.71 24.90 26.71
C GLN A 785 2.81 24.02 26.08
N SER A 786 2.68 23.68 24.80
CA SER A 786 3.71 22.93 24.10
C SER A 786 4.97 23.78 23.90
N ARG A 787 6.17 23.16 23.98
CA ARG A 787 7.46 23.83 23.75
C ARG A 787 7.48 24.68 22.47
N ILE A 788 6.76 24.24 21.43
CA ILE A 788 6.68 24.89 20.12
C ILE A 788 5.84 26.15 20.20
N ALA A 789 4.68 26.09 20.86
CA ALA A 789 3.83 27.26 21.12
C ALA A 789 4.56 28.30 21.94
N THR A 790 5.26 27.87 22.98
CA THR A 790 6.10 28.74 23.77
C THR A 790 7.22 29.36 22.94
N ARG A 791 7.93 28.57 22.13
CA ARG A 791 9.07 29.05 21.33
C ARG A 791 8.62 29.99 20.21
N ALA A 792 7.52 29.69 19.51
CA ALA A 792 6.94 30.58 18.52
C ALA A 792 6.43 31.90 19.14
N THR A 793 5.88 31.85 20.34
CA THR A 793 5.50 33.05 21.11
C THR A 793 6.73 33.87 21.50
N ALA A 794 7.83 33.22 21.88
CA ALA A 794 9.10 33.88 22.16
C ALA A 794 9.69 34.56 20.91
N GLU A 795 9.70 33.88 19.75
CA GLU A 795 10.14 34.48 18.47
C GLU A 795 9.33 35.73 18.12
N LEU A 796 7.99 35.65 18.19
CA LEU A 796 7.11 36.77 17.86
C LEU A 796 7.35 37.95 18.81
N THR A 797 7.50 37.65 20.11
CA THR A 797 7.77 38.65 21.14
C THR A 797 9.13 39.33 20.91
N GLU A 798 10.19 38.58 20.61
CA GLU A 798 11.52 39.14 20.29
C GLU A 798 11.48 40.00 19.03
N TYR A 799 10.76 39.57 17.99
CA TYR A 799 10.58 40.35 16.76
C TYR A 799 9.88 41.69 17.04
N LEU A 800 8.81 41.68 17.86
CA LEU A 800 8.11 42.89 18.29
C LEU A 800 9.03 43.86 19.06
N ARG A 801 9.92 43.36 19.92
CA ARG A 801 10.92 44.21 20.62
C ARG A 801 11.85 44.89 19.63
N MET A 802 12.36 44.14 18.67
CA MET A 802 13.25 44.67 17.65
C MET A 802 12.56 45.76 16.82
N VAL A 803 11.34 45.51 16.34
CA VAL A 803 10.54 46.51 15.59
C VAL A 803 10.32 47.77 16.45
N THR A 804 9.99 47.61 17.73
CA THR A 804 9.79 48.74 18.65
C THR A 804 11.07 49.57 18.82
N ALA A 805 12.22 48.93 19.06
CA ALA A 805 13.49 49.62 19.17
C ALA A 805 13.90 50.33 17.87
N VAL A 806 13.64 49.72 16.71
CA VAL A 806 13.91 50.33 15.40
C VAL A 806 13.03 51.56 15.16
N ILE A 807 11.75 51.53 15.57
CA ILE A 807 10.85 52.69 15.50
C ILE A 807 11.41 53.84 16.33
N GLU A 808 11.70 53.60 17.62
CA GLU A 808 12.23 54.63 18.53
C GLU A 808 13.52 55.26 17.99
N LEU A 809 14.42 54.44 17.44
CA LEU A 809 15.67 54.92 16.86
C LEU A 809 15.46 55.74 15.58
N ARG A 810 14.61 55.26 14.65
CA ARG A 810 14.32 55.95 13.37
C ARG A 810 13.59 57.27 13.58
N GLU A 811 12.67 57.32 14.54
CA GLU A 811 12.00 58.57 14.94
C GLU A 811 13.01 59.59 15.46
N ALA A 812 13.89 59.15 16.38
CA ALA A 812 14.88 60.04 16.97
C ALA A 812 15.91 60.53 15.93
N GLN A 813 16.20 59.75 14.89
CA GLN A 813 17.08 60.12 13.77
C GLN A 813 16.36 60.88 12.63
N GLN A 814 15.08 61.23 12.76
CA GLN A 814 14.31 61.92 11.71
C GLN A 814 14.34 61.21 10.35
N TYR A 815 14.07 59.90 10.32
CA TYR A 815 13.82 59.17 9.08
C TYR A 815 12.49 59.59 8.43
N GLU A 816 12.25 59.21 7.17
CA GLU A 816 11.00 59.52 6.46
C GLU A 816 9.76 58.99 7.21
N GLU A 817 8.71 59.82 7.27
CA GLU A 817 7.49 59.51 8.02
C GLU A 817 6.80 58.23 7.50
N ARG A 818 6.94 57.94 6.19
CA ARG A 818 6.35 56.74 5.56
C ARG A 818 6.96 55.46 6.13
N ASP A 819 8.28 55.37 6.21
CA ASP A 819 8.98 54.20 6.73
C ASP A 819 8.65 53.93 8.21
N ILE A 820 8.48 54.99 8.99
CA ILE A 820 8.09 54.91 10.40
C ILE A 820 6.62 54.49 10.52
N ARG A 821 5.74 55.00 9.66
CA ARG A 821 4.31 54.66 9.64
C ARG A 821 4.08 53.17 9.36
N ASP A 822 4.78 52.62 8.37
CA ASP A 822 4.66 51.20 8.01
C ASP A 822 5.13 50.30 9.16
N LEU A 823 6.22 50.66 9.84
CA LEU A 823 6.70 49.96 11.04
C LEU A 823 5.72 50.06 12.22
N LYS A 824 5.08 51.22 12.42
CA LYS A 824 4.04 51.40 13.46
C LYS A 824 2.81 50.56 13.17
N GLU A 825 2.38 50.47 11.91
CA GLU A 825 1.27 49.61 11.51
C GLU A 825 1.62 48.13 11.75
N LEU A 826 2.84 47.72 11.39
CA LEU A 826 3.34 46.38 11.69
C LEU A 826 3.35 46.09 13.20
N LYS A 827 3.88 47.02 14.01
CA LYS A 827 3.88 46.91 15.48
C LYS A 827 2.47 46.69 16.01
N SER A 828 1.49 47.48 15.55
CA SER A 828 0.09 47.33 15.97
C SER A 828 -0.49 45.95 15.62
N LYS A 829 -0.19 45.39 14.45
CA LYS A 829 -0.62 44.03 14.04
C LYS A 829 0.02 42.94 14.92
N LEU A 830 1.29 43.11 15.28
CA LEU A 830 2.02 42.21 16.17
C LEU A 830 1.43 42.24 17.59
N ASP A 831 1.21 43.44 18.13
CA ASP A 831 0.59 43.66 19.44
C ASP A 831 -0.80 43.00 19.52
N GLU A 832 -1.69 43.28 18.56
CA GLU A 832 -3.05 42.69 18.49
C GLU A 832 -3.01 41.16 18.50
N LYS A 833 -2.05 40.56 17.78
CA LYS A 833 -1.93 39.09 17.73
C LYS A 833 -1.33 38.53 19.00
N LEU A 834 -0.39 39.22 19.63
CA LEU A 834 0.23 38.79 20.88
C LEU A 834 -0.77 38.82 22.05
N GLU A 835 -1.76 39.70 22.04
CA GLU A 835 -2.87 39.71 23.02
C GLU A 835 -3.65 38.39 23.06
N THR A 836 -3.61 37.61 21.97
CA THR A 836 -4.27 36.30 21.87
C THR A 836 -3.40 35.13 22.33
N ALA A 837 -2.19 35.38 22.84
CA ALA A 837 -1.29 34.37 23.38
C ALA A 837 -1.62 34.01 24.84
N ASP A 838 -1.10 32.87 25.32
CA ASP A 838 -1.23 32.47 26.72
C ASP A 838 -0.54 33.50 27.63
N ARG A 839 -1.33 34.10 28.53
CA ARG A 839 -0.86 35.11 29.51
C ARG A 839 0.22 34.56 30.44
N ALA A 840 0.20 33.27 30.79
CA ALA A 840 1.22 32.65 31.64
C ALA A 840 2.58 32.59 30.94
N ILE A 841 2.60 32.27 29.64
CA ILE A 841 3.81 32.26 28.81
C ILE A 841 4.37 33.69 28.69
N LEU A 842 3.51 34.67 28.39
CA LEU A 842 3.92 36.08 28.28
C LEU A 842 4.50 36.64 29.58
N SER A 843 3.83 36.42 30.73
CA SER A 843 4.32 36.87 32.04
C SER A 843 5.70 36.29 32.35
N SER A 844 5.90 35.00 32.02
CA SER A 844 7.16 34.33 32.27
C SER A 844 8.28 34.81 31.34
N LEU A 845 7.97 35.12 30.07
CA LEU A 845 8.91 35.71 29.11
C LEU A 845 9.36 37.11 29.55
N ILE A 846 8.45 37.96 30.05
CA ILE A 846 8.79 39.31 30.52
C ILE A 846 9.80 39.25 31.67
N ARG A 847 9.56 38.41 32.67
CA ARG A 847 10.51 38.17 33.78
C ARG A 847 11.83 37.55 33.30
N LEU A 848 11.81 36.66 32.29
CA LEU A 848 13.05 36.14 31.69
C LEU A 848 13.88 37.29 31.10
N TYR A 849 13.23 38.25 30.43
CA TYR A 849 13.87 39.43 29.87
C TYR A 849 14.44 40.37 30.94
N GLU A 850 13.75 40.54 32.06
CA GLU A 850 14.28 41.27 33.23
C GLU A 850 15.56 40.60 33.78
N ALA A 851 15.56 39.27 33.90
CA ALA A 851 16.73 38.50 34.33
C ALA A 851 17.91 38.68 33.35
N GLN A 852 17.63 38.70 32.04
CA GLN A 852 18.61 38.97 30.98
C GLN A 852 19.12 40.44 30.97
N GLY A 853 18.56 41.33 31.80
CA GLY A 853 18.97 42.74 31.88
C GLY A 853 18.37 43.63 30.79
N ARG A 854 17.26 43.20 30.17
CA ARG A 854 16.59 43.88 29.07
C ARG A 854 15.09 44.00 29.34
N PRO A 855 14.64 44.91 30.23
CA PRO A 855 13.23 45.02 30.62
C PRO A 855 12.32 45.28 29.40
N TRP A 856 11.05 44.90 29.53
CA TRP A 856 10.02 45.12 28.52
C TRP A 856 9.47 46.54 28.61
N ASN A 857 9.47 47.29 27.51
CA ASN A 857 9.04 48.69 27.47
C ASN A 857 7.66 48.91 26.80
N GLY A 858 6.89 47.85 26.49
CA GLY A 858 5.61 47.96 25.76
C GLY A 858 4.35 47.95 26.64
N ASP A 859 3.23 48.40 26.08
CA ASP A 859 1.92 48.66 26.73
C ASP A 859 1.10 47.42 27.16
N LEU A 860 1.71 46.23 27.28
CA LEU A 860 1.00 45.01 27.71
C LEU A 860 0.66 45.08 29.21
N VAL A 861 -0.48 45.71 29.52
CA VAL A 861 -0.98 45.96 30.88
C VAL A 861 -1.44 44.66 31.57
N GLY A 862 -0.95 44.44 32.80
CA GLY A 862 -1.66 43.65 33.82
C GLY A 862 -1.39 42.15 33.85
N LEU A 863 -0.13 41.73 34.03
CA LEU A 863 0.22 40.33 34.26
C LEU A 863 0.48 40.07 35.75
N GLY A 864 -0.44 39.32 36.37
CA GLY A 864 -0.32 38.83 37.74
C GLY A 864 0.84 37.85 37.94
N SER A 865 1.14 37.54 39.21
CA SER A 865 2.27 36.71 39.62
C SER A 865 2.19 35.30 39.03
N ALA A 866 3.05 34.98 38.07
CA ALA A 866 3.25 33.61 37.61
C ALA A 866 3.98 32.80 38.70
N GLU A 867 3.60 31.53 38.87
CA GLU A 867 4.27 30.55 39.73
C GLU A 867 5.69 30.23 39.20
N ASP A 868 6.68 30.13 40.09
CA ASP A 868 8.10 29.91 39.77
C ASP A 868 8.40 28.56 39.07
N THR A 869 7.42 27.66 38.98
CA THR A 869 7.56 26.29 38.46
C THR A 869 7.62 26.18 36.93
N ILE A 870 7.19 27.20 36.17
CA ILE A 870 7.20 27.19 34.69
C ILE A 870 8.62 27.43 34.12
N TYR A 871 9.50 28.11 34.89
CA TYR A 871 10.83 28.54 34.44
C TYR A 871 11.74 27.43 33.95
N SER A 872 11.88 26.36 34.73
CA SER A 872 12.94 25.36 34.49
C SER A 872 12.59 24.38 33.38
N LYS A 873 11.31 23.97 33.26
CA LYS A 873 10.87 22.96 32.29
C LYS A 873 10.56 23.50 30.90
N VAL A 874 9.97 24.70 30.80
CA VAL A 874 9.43 25.21 29.53
C VAL A 874 10.43 26.10 28.79
N PHE A 875 11.15 26.96 29.51
CA PHE A 875 12.11 27.90 28.92
C PHE A 875 13.55 27.41 28.90
N ASN A 876 13.81 26.20 29.40
CA ASN A 876 15.16 25.65 29.61
C ASN A 876 16.06 26.59 30.46
N PHE A 877 15.45 27.41 31.33
CA PHE A 877 16.17 28.31 32.22
C PHE A 877 16.73 27.51 33.40
N LYS A 878 17.94 26.99 33.21
CA LYS A 878 18.67 26.19 34.22
C LYS A 878 19.30 27.02 35.33
N GLU A 879 19.67 26.31 36.41
CA GLU A 879 20.46 26.81 37.54
C GLU A 879 21.68 27.62 37.09
N LEU A 880 22.41 27.10 36.09
CA LEU A 880 23.62 27.73 35.55
C LEU A 880 23.39 29.16 35.03
N HIS A 881 22.25 29.44 34.39
CA HIS A 881 21.91 30.80 33.92
C HIS A 881 21.67 31.77 35.08
N ARG A 882 21.11 31.29 36.20
CA ARG A 882 20.89 32.11 37.40
C ARG A 882 22.19 32.37 38.12
N LEU A 883 23.03 31.36 38.29
CA LEU A 883 24.35 31.49 38.90
C LEU A 883 25.25 32.43 38.09
N ALA A 884 25.14 32.38 36.76
CA ALA A 884 25.92 33.24 35.85
C ALA A 884 25.65 34.75 36.05
N GLN A 885 24.50 35.12 36.62
CA GLN A 885 24.15 36.50 36.92
C GLN A 885 24.82 37.02 38.20
N SER A 886 25.27 36.14 39.08
CA SER A 886 25.91 36.53 40.34
C SER A 886 27.31 37.10 40.09
N SER A 887 27.67 38.13 40.87
CA SER A 887 29.01 38.73 40.88
C SER A 887 29.86 38.26 42.08
N ASP A 888 29.35 37.30 42.86
CA ASP A 888 29.99 36.81 44.07
C ASP A 888 30.85 35.57 43.82
N TRP A 889 31.96 35.44 44.57
CA TRP A 889 32.84 34.26 44.53
C TRP A 889 32.08 32.94 44.81
N LYS A 890 31.05 32.97 45.67
CA LYS A 890 30.19 31.82 45.96
C LYS A 890 29.46 31.32 44.70
N GLY A 891 29.12 32.22 43.78
CA GLY A 891 28.53 31.89 42.49
C GLY A 891 29.49 31.11 41.59
N THR A 892 30.77 31.49 41.56
CA THR A 892 31.79 30.78 40.77
C THR A 892 32.05 29.35 41.26
N GLU A 893 32.00 29.12 42.58
CA GLU A 893 32.11 27.79 43.16
C GLU A 893 30.87 26.93 42.87
N ALA A 894 29.68 27.52 42.92
CA ALA A 894 28.44 26.86 42.55
C ALA A 894 28.41 26.47 41.06
N ILE A 895 28.89 27.33 40.16
CA ILE A 895 29.06 27.04 38.73
C ILE A 895 30.03 25.88 38.53
N THR A 896 31.17 25.89 39.23
CA THR A 896 32.15 24.82 39.15
C THR A 896 31.57 23.48 39.59
N ARG A 897 30.71 23.49 40.61
CA ARG A 897 29.99 22.29 41.08
C ARG A 897 28.98 21.80 40.05
N ALA A 898 28.10 22.68 39.55
CA ALA A 898 27.09 22.33 38.55
C ALA A 898 27.70 21.72 37.27
N LEU A 899 28.83 22.26 36.81
CA LEU A 899 29.54 21.72 35.64
C LEU A 899 30.24 20.38 35.92
N ARG A 900 30.67 20.11 37.16
CA ARG A 900 31.18 18.78 37.56
C ARG A 900 30.07 17.72 37.59
N ASP A 901 28.85 18.13 37.94
CA ASP A 901 27.69 17.26 37.99
C ASP A 901 27.12 16.92 36.58
N GLY A 902 27.79 17.38 35.52
CA GLY A 902 27.48 17.03 34.12
C GLY A 902 26.59 18.02 33.38
N GLU A 903 26.38 19.23 33.91
CA GLU A 903 25.66 20.26 33.15
C GLU A 903 26.48 20.77 31.94
N ASP A 904 25.80 20.97 30.81
CA ASP A 904 26.39 21.58 29.62
C ASP A 904 26.64 23.07 29.84
N VAL A 905 27.90 23.50 29.70
CA VAL A 905 28.33 24.89 29.82
C VAL A 905 27.66 25.82 28.80
N ASN A 906 27.28 25.27 27.65
CA ASN A 906 26.64 25.97 26.54
C ASN A 906 25.13 25.73 26.48
N VAL A 907 24.52 25.28 27.57
CA VAL A 907 23.07 25.20 27.65
C VAL A 907 22.45 26.54 27.26
N THR A 908 21.39 26.48 26.45
CA THR A 908 20.67 27.68 26.02
C THR A 908 19.26 27.72 26.62
N ASP A 909 18.81 28.93 26.99
CA ASP A 909 17.39 29.17 27.25
C ASP A 909 16.56 29.21 25.95
N ILE A 910 15.26 29.52 26.05
CA ILE A 910 14.35 29.62 24.89
C ILE A 910 14.74 30.71 23.89
N CYS A 911 15.48 31.72 24.33
CA CYS A 911 15.97 32.84 23.54
C CYS A 911 17.39 32.59 23.00
N ASN A 912 17.88 31.35 23.09
CA ASN A 912 19.23 30.95 22.75
C ASN A 912 20.33 31.67 23.56
N TRP A 913 20.03 32.18 24.77
CA TRP A 913 21.04 32.75 25.65
C TRP A 913 21.78 31.65 26.38
N THR A 914 23.11 31.72 26.35
CA THR A 914 23.99 30.87 27.16
C THR A 914 24.29 31.51 28.51
N PRO A 915 24.76 30.76 29.53
CA PRO A 915 25.28 31.33 30.78
C PRO A 915 26.30 32.46 30.55
N LEU A 916 27.12 32.36 29.50
CA LEU A 916 28.10 33.39 29.17
C LEU A 916 27.44 34.72 28.73
N HIS A 917 26.28 34.68 28.05
CA HIS A 917 25.51 35.89 27.73
C HIS A 917 25.02 36.60 29.00
N TYR A 918 24.53 35.85 29.98
CA TYR A 918 24.08 36.41 31.27
C TYR A 918 25.23 37.06 32.04
N ALA A 919 26.38 36.38 32.12
CA ALA A 919 27.57 36.92 32.77
C ALA A 919 28.04 38.21 32.06
N ALA A 920 28.03 38.22 30.72
CA ALA A 920 28.38 39.37 29.91
C ALA A 920 27.45 40.57 30.14
N ALA A 921 26.13 40.36 30.09
CA ALA A 921 25.12 41.41 30.26
C ALA A 921 25.14 42.04 31.67
N LYS A 922 25.38 41.26 32.72
CA LYS A 922 25.52 41.78 34.10
C LYS A 922 26.92 42.36 34.39
N GLY A 923 27.90 42.09 33.53
CA GLY A 923 29.28 42.52 33.76
C GLY A 923 29.98 41.74 34.87
N SER A 924 29.65 40.45 35.07
CA SER A 924 30.28 39.57 36.07
C SER A 924 31.57 38.95 35.49
N THR A 925 32.71 39.58 35.76
CA THR A 925 33.99 39.23 35.11
C THR A 925 34.50 37.86 35.54
N GLU A 926 34.45 37.58 36.85
CA GLU A 926 34.94 36.36 37.47
C GLU A 926 34.17 35.14 36.96
N THR A 927 32.85 35.27 36.87
CA THR A 927 31.96 34.25 36.33
C THR A 927 32.20 34.00 34.84
N ALA A 928 32.36 35.04 34.03
CA ALA A 928 32.69 34.90 32.61
C ALA A 928 34.04 34.19 32.39
N VAL A 929 35.06 34.48 33.21
CA VAL A 929 36.36 33.79 33.16
C VAL A 929 36.22 32.31 33.47
N GLU A 930 35.45 31.95 34.50
CA GLU A 930 35.29 30.53 34.86
C GLU A 930 34.52 29.77 33.76
N LEU A 931 33.47 30.36 33.18
CA LEU A 931 32.75 29.74 32.06
C LEU A 931 33.66 29.53 30.84
N LEU A 932 34.49 30.52 30.48
CA LEU A 932 35.44 30.41 29.36
C LEU A 932 36.51 29.33 29.61
N LYS A 933 37.06 29.22 30.83
CA LYS A 933 37.98 28.12 31.21
C LYS A 933 37.38 26.73 31.00
N ARG A 934 36.04 26.63 31.09
CA ARG A 934 35.28 25.38 30.89
C ARG A 934 34.83 25.20 29.43
N ARG A 935 35.42 25.95 28.49
CA ARG A 935 35.13 25.91 27.05
C ARG A 935 33.70 26.34 26.71
N ALA A 936 33.19 27.35 27.41
CA ALA A 936 32.00 28.07 26.94
C ALA A 936 32.26 28.64 25.53
N ASP A 937 31.26 28.51 24.65
CA ASP A 937 31.31 29.06 23.31
C ASP A 937 31.23 30.58 23.37
N VAL A 938 32.36 31.22 23.07
CA VAL A 938 32.53 32.67 23.08
C VAL A 938 31.72 33.36 21.97
N ASN A 939 31.38 32.62 20.90
CA ASN A 939 30.68 33.12 19.71
C ASN A 939 29.24 32.59 19.61
N ALA A 940 28.70 32.01 20.69
CA ALA A 940 27.31 31.59 20.75
C ALA A 940 26.38 32.75 20.36
N ARG A 941 25.35 32.47 19.57
CA ARG A 941 24.41 33.49 19.06
C ARG A 941 23.01 33.29 19.62
N ASN A 942 22.45 34.35 20.21
CA ASN A 942 21.08 34.34 20.70
C ASN A 942 20.06 34.58 19.56
N LEU A 943 18.78 34.76 19.90
CA LEU A 943 17.75 35.02 18.88
C LEU A 943 17.99 36.28 18.07
N LEU A 944 18.54 37.36 18.64
CA LEU A 944 18.93 38.59 17.92
C LEU A 944 20.25 38.45 17.16
N GLU A 945 20.83 37.25 17.11
CA GLU A 945 22.18 36.97 16.58
C GLU A 945 23.31 37.71 17.31
N TRP A 946 23.01 38.27 18.49
CA TRP A 946 24.01 38.87 19.35
C TRP A 946 24.83 37.78 20.03
N THR A 947 26.12 38.04 20.16
CA THR A 947 27.09 37.23 20.90
C THR A 947 27.27 37.76 22.32
N PRO A 948 27.89 37.00 23.24
CA PRO A 948 28.24 37.51 24.56
C PRO A 948 29.10 38.80 24.49
N LEU A 949 29.90 38.97 23.44
CA LEU A 949 30.70 40.17 23.24
C LEU A 949 29.84 41.44 23.05
N HIS A 950 28.69 41.36 22.36
CA HIS A 950 27.77 42.49 22.21
C HIS A 950 27.30 43.00 23.58
N TYR A 951 26.85 42.09 24.44
CA TYR A 951 26.38 42.41 25.78
C TYR A 951 27.51 42.89 26.70
N ALA A 952 28.70 42.31 26.58
CA ALA A 952 29.89 42.78 27.30
C ALA A 952 30.26 44.22 26.92
N CYS A 953 30.13 44.57 25.63
CA CYS A 953 30.37 45.91 25.12
C CYS A 953 29.30 46.90 25.58
N GLN A 954 28.04 46.48 25.64
CA GLN A 954 26.94 47.29 26.19
C GLN A 954 27.13 47.58 27.69
N ALA A 955 27.58 46.58 28.47
CA ALA A 955 27.81 46.71 29.91
C ALA A 955 28.99 47.65 30.27
N GLY A 956 29.90 47.92 29.34
CA GLY A 956 30.96 48.93 29.49
C GLY A 956 32.14 48.58 30.39
N LYS A 957 32.13 47.40 31.03
CA LYS A 957 33.24 46.99 31.90
C LYS A 957 34.40 46.45 31.08
N ALA A 958 35.42 47.27 30.84
CA ALA A 958 36.59 46.89 30.03
C ALA A 958 37.25 45.53 30.39
N ARG A 959 37.16 45.09 31.65
CA ARG A 959 37.66 43.77 32.09
C ARG A 959 36.87 42.60 31.50
N ILE A 960 35.55 42.72 31.34
CA ILE A 960 34.71 41.63 30.83
C ILE A 960 34.90 41.42 29.33
N VAL A 961 35.25 42.48 28.59
CA VAL A 961 35.51 42.43 27.14
C VAL A 961 36.86 41.78 26.83
N ARG A 962 37.87 41.91 27.70
CA ARG A 962 39.21 41.35 27.48
C ARG A 962 39.22 39.83 27.36
N ASN A 963 38.39 39.12 28.13
CA ASN A 963 38.44 37.66 28.17
C ASN A 963 37.85 37.02 26.90
N PRO A 964 36.65 37.42 26.42
CA PRO A 964 36.14 36.97 25.13
C PRO A 964 37.10 37.24 23.97
N ILE A 965 37.72 38.42 23.90
CA ILE A 965 38.70 38.74 22.84
C ILE A 965 39.89 37.77 22.87
N ARG A 966 40.44 37.47 24.05
CA ARG A 966 41.56 36.53 24.20
C ARG A 966 41.21 35.10 23.79
N GLU A 967 39.97 34.70 23.99
CA GLU A 967 39.45 33.37 23.63
C GLU A 967 38.95 33.30 22.17
N GLY A 968 39.18 34.34 21.36
CA GLY A 968 38.85 34.34 19.93
C GLY A 968 37.41 34.74 19.60
N ALA A 969 36.83 35.66 20.37
CA ALA A 969 35.55 36.28 20.00
C ALA A 969 35.64 36.97 18.64
N ASP A 970 34.64 36.72 17.78
CA ASP A 970 34.45 37.46 16.54
C ASP A 970 34.06 38.92 16.87
N LEU A 971 34.84 39.87 16.36
CA LEU A 971 34.72 41.29 16.69
C LEU A 971 33.75 42.03 15.78
N ASP A 972 33.50 41.49 14.58
CA ASP A 972 32.73 42.15 13.51
C ASP A 972 31.45 41.38 13.15
N VAL A 973 31.02 40.49 14.06
CA VAL A 973 29.73 39.81 13.96
C VAL A 973 28.59 40.84 14.01
N HIS A 974 27.59 40.67 13.13
CA HIS A 974 26.42 41.53 13.09
C HIS A 974 25.23 40.83 13.75
N GLY A 975 24.51 41.55 14.62
CA GLY A 975 23.18 41.20 15.07
C GLY A 975 22.11 41.35 13.97
N ARG A 976 20.87 41.01 14.30
CA ARG A 976 19.71 41.19 13.39
C ARG A 976 19.40 42.64 13.07
N ASP A 977 19.67 43.52 14.02
CA ASP A 977 19.64 44.98 13.85
C ASP A 977 20.82 45.50 12.99
N GLY A 978 21.75 44.63 12.61
CA GLY A 978 23.00 44.98 11.94
C GLY A 978 24.04 45.58 12.86
N LEU A 979 23.79 45.65 14.17
CA LEU A 979 24.76 46.20 15.09
C LEU A 979 25.91 45.22 15.29
N ALA A 980 27.11 45.77 15.43
CA ALA A 980 28.32 45.02 15.74
C ALA A 980 28.72 45.34 17.19
N PRO A 981 29.57 44.53 17.85
CA PRO A 981 30.03 44.83 19.21
C PRO A 981 30.58 46.24 19.39
N LEU A 982 31.28 46.76 18.37
CA LEU A 982 31.80 48.13 18.34
C LEU A 982 30.68 49.18 18.38
N HIS A 983 29.58 48.96 17.64
CA HIS A 983 28.39 49.81 17.71
C HIS A 983 27.80 49.86 19.12
N CYS A 984 27.70 48.70 19.80
CA CYS A 984 27.20 48.63 21.17
C CYS A 984 28.07 49.44 22.14
N ALA A 985 29.41 49.35 22.01
CA ALA A 985 30.34 50.12 22.84
C ALA A 985 30.24 51.63 22.57
N THR A 986 30.14 52.05 21.29
CA THR A 986 30.05 53.46 20.94
C THR A 986 28.73 54.08 21.36
N MET A 987 27.60 53.42 21.13
CA MET A 987 26.28 53.94 21.52
C MET A 987 26.18 54.22 23.02
N ASN A 988 26.81 53.38 23.85
CA ASN A 988 26.79 53.49 25.30
C ASN A 988 27.93 54.35 25.89
N GLY A 989 28.81 54.91 25.06
CA GLY A 989 29.84 55.87 25.51
C GLY A 989 31.08 55.24 26.14
N HIS A 990 31.33 53.95 25.92
CA HIS A 990 32.39 53.21 26.59
C HIS A 990 33.74 53.32 25.85
N LEU A 991 34.38 54.49 25.91
CA LEU A 991 35.63 54.79 25.19
C LEU A 991 36.75 53.74 25.39
N GLU A 992 36.95 53.28 26.62
CA GLU A 992 37.99 52.29 26.93
C GLU A 992 37.69 50.89 26.37
N VAL A 993 36.42 50.58 26.10
CA VAL A 993 36.02 49.36 25.38
C VAL A 993 36.25 49.53 23.89
N VAL A 994 35.88 50.69 23.33
CA VAL A 994 36.11 51.06 21.92
C VAL A 994 37.59 50.92 21.56
N LYS A 995 38.48 51.53 22.34
CA LYS A 995 39.94 51.43 22.13
C LYS A 995 40.40 49.98 22.07
N ARG A 996 39.94 49.15 23.01
CA ARG A 996 40.34 47.73 23.08
C ARG A 996 39.86 46.90 21.90
N LEU A 997 38.65 47.15 21.40
CA LEU A 997 38.12 46.44 20.23
C LEU A 997 38.94 46.80 18.99
N ILE A 998 39.25 48.08 18.79
CA ILE A 998 40.07 48.54 17.66
C ILE A 998 41.51 48.01 17.77
N GLU A 999 42.14 48.08 18.96
CA GLU A 999 43.46 47.49 19.21
C GLU A 999 43.49 45.97 18.97
N ALA A 1000 42.36 45.28 19.16
CA ALA A 1000 42.19 43.86 18.89
C ALA A 1000 41.88 43.55 17.42
N GLY A 1001 41.71 44.55 16.56
CA GLY A 1001 41.50 44.40 15.13
C GLY A 1001 40.05 44.48 14.65
N ALA A 1002 39.10 44.99 15.47
CA ALA A 1002 37.73 45.22 15.03
C ALA A 1002 37.66 46.24 13.88
N ALA A 1003 36.77 46.02 12.92
CA ALA A 1003 36.58 46.90 11.78
C ALA A 1003 36.01 48.26 12.25
N LEU A 1004 36.82 49.31 12.09
CA LEU A 1004 36.50 50.67 12.51
C LEU A 1004 35.24 51.24 11.83
N ASP A 1005 35.10 50.96 10.53
CA ASP A 1005 34.06 51.48 9.65
C ASP A 1005 32.96 50.44 9.33
N VAL A 1006 32.70 49.51 10.26
CA VAL A 1006 31.59 48.55 10.15
C VAL A 1006 30.25 49.27 9.99
N LEU A 1007 29.33 48.72 9.19
CA LEU A 1007 28.05 49.36 8.86
C LEU A 1007 26.88 48.60 9.45
N ASP A 1008 25.94 49.31 10.08
CA ASP A 1008 24.67 48.71 10.51
C ASP A 1008 23.63 48.62 9.36
N THR A 1009 22.42 48.10 9.67
CA THR A 1009 21.32 47.98 8.69
C THR A 1009 20.84 49.31 8.11
N SER A 1010 21.21 50.43 8.72
CA SER A 1010 20.85 51.79 8.29
C SER A 1010 22.04 52.51 7.61
N GLY A 1011 23.16 51.80 7.43
CA GLY A 1011 24.39 52.35 6.86
C GLY A 1011 25.16 53.24 7.84
N ASN A 1012 24.86 53.19 9.14
CA ASN A 1012 25.59 53.96 10.14
C ASN A 1012 26.89 53.26 10.53
N THR A 1013 27.95 54.05 10.72
CA THR A 1013 29.21 53.61 11.31
C THR A 1013 29.22 53.80 12.83
N PRO A 1014 30.18 53.21 13.57
CA PRO A 1014 30.35 53.48 14.99
C PRO A 1014 30.60 54.96 15.29
N LEU A 1015 31.24 55.70 14.38
CA LEU A 1015 31.43 57.15 14.46
C LEU A 1015 30.09 57.90 14.39
N PHE A 1016 29.16 57.45 13.56
CA PHE A 1016 27.84 58.05 13.41
C PHE A 1016 27.03 57.92 14.70
N TRP A 1017 27.06 56.72 15.30
CA TRP A 1017 26.44 56.49 16.60
C TRP A 1017 27.09 57.30 17.72
N ALA A 1018 28.42 57.41 17.75
CA ALA A 1018 29.13 58.25 18.71
C ALA A 1018 28.74 59.73 18.56
N ALA A 1019 28.61 60.20 17.33
CA ALA A 1019 28.23 61.58 17.03
C ALA A 1019 26.79 61.88 17.45
N TYR A 1020 25.87 60.99 17.08
CA TYR A 1020 24.45 61.06 17.45
C TYR A 1020 24.23 61.02 18.97
N LYS A 1021 24.93 60.12 19.67
CA LYS A 1021 24.80 59.98 21.13
C LYS A 1021 25.58 61.05 21.91
N GLY A 1022 26.44 61.83 21.26
CA GLY A 1022 27.16 62.94 21.88
C GLY A 1022 28.48 62.55 22.56
N HIS A 1023 29.05 61.40 22.22
CA HIS A 1023 30.23 60.85 22.89
C HIS A 1023 31.52 61.45 22.32
N ARG A 1024 31.82 62.70 22.68
CA ARG A 1024 32.96 63.50 22.20
C ARG A 1024 34.31 62.78 22.22
N GLY A 1025 34.62 62.05 23.30
CA GLY A 1025 35.87 61.31 23.44
C GLY A 1025 36.01 60.17 22.41
N ILE A 1026 34.89 59.52 22.07
CA ILE A 1026 34.84 58.46 21.06
C ILE A 1026 34.92 59.06 19.66
N VAL A 1027 34.21 60.16 19.41
CA VAL A 1027 34.28 60.89 18.14
C VAL A 1027 35.72 61.30 17.83
N GLY A 1028 36.41 61.93 18.79
CA GLY A 1028 37.79 62.34 18.62
C GLY A 1028 38.76 61.17 18.35
N TYR A 1029 38.53 60.02 19.00
CA TYR A 1029 39.34 58.82 18.78
C TYR A 1029 39.08 58.19 17.40
N LEU A 1030 37.81 57.92 17.06
CA LEU A 1030 37.45 57.28 15.80
C LEU A 1030 37.76 58.18 14.59
N TRP A 1031 37.64 59.51 14.73
CA TRP A 1031 37.84 60.45 13.61
C TRP A 1031 39.23 60.36 12.98
N GLN A 1032 40.26 60.00 13.76
CA GLN A 1032 41.64 59.92 13.27
C GLN A 1032 41.72 58.97 12.06
N ASP A 1033 41.22 57.75 12.22
CA ASP A 1033 41.37 56.69 11.23
C ASP A 1033 40.09 56.37 10.44
N ALA A 1034 38.92 56.87 10.85
CA ALA A 1034 37.64 56.54 10.20
C ALA A 1034 37.55 57.06 8.76
N ASN A 1035 36.77 56.36 7.91
CA ASN A 1035 36.50 56.79 6.55
C ASN A 1035 35.42 57.88 6.50
N LYS A 1036 35.87 59.14 6.40
CA LYS A 1036 35.03 60.35 6.34
C LYS A 1036 34.12 60.44 5.10
N LYS A 1037 34.30 59.58 4.09
CA LYS A 1037 33.46 59.56 2.87
C LYS A 1037 32.19 58.73 3.03
N LEU A 1038 32.10 57.89 4.06
CA LEU A 1038 30.90 57.08 4.31
C LEU A 1038 29.70 57.96 4.61
N ARG A 1039 28.52 57.46 4.28
CA ARG A 1039 27.22 58.12 4.46
C ARG A 1039 26.19 57.06 4.85
N ASP A 1040 25.21 57.45 5.65
CA ASP A 1040 24.09 56.56 5.98
C ASP A 1040 23.16 56.36 4.77
N HIS A 1041 22.11 55.54 4.93
CA HIS A 1041 21.14 55.32 3.86
C HIS A 1041 20.37 56.59 3.43
N ASN A 1042 20.40 57.67 4.21
CA ASN A 1042 19.84 58.97 3.84
C ASN A 1042 20.90 59.93 3.28
N GLY A 1043 22.13 59.47 3.04
CA GLY A 1043 23.23 60.29 2.55
C GLY A 1043 23.84 61.22 3.60
N ARG A 1044 23.56 61.02 4.88
CA ARG A 1044 23.96 61.90 5.98
C ARG A 1044 25.35 61.54 6.52
N THR A 1045 26.01 62.53 7.11
CA THR A 1045 27.33 62.39 7.76
C THR A 1045 27.21 62.35 9.28
N ALA A 1046 28.32 62.03 9.97
CA ALA A 1046 28.41 62.18 11.42
C ALA A 1046 27.99 63.59 11.91
N LEU A 1047 28.30 64.64 11.14
CA LEU A 1047 27.94 66.02 11.46
C LEU A 1047 26.43 66.27 11.37
N HIS A 1048 25.76 65.71 10.36
CA HIS A 1048 24.29 65.74 10.28
C HIS A 1048 23.66 65.08 11.50
N LEU A 1049 24.14 63.88 11.88
CA LEU A 1049 23.58 63.15 13.00
C LEU A 1049 23.83 63.84 14.35
N ALA A 1050 24.99 64.50 14.51
CA ALA A 1050 25.25 65.33 15.69
C ALA A 1050 24.33 66.56 15.74
N ALA A 1051 24.02 67.17 14.59
CA ALA A 1051 23.11 68.31 14.49
C ALA A 1051 21.65 67.90 14.81
N ILE A 1052 21.18 66.78 14.24
CA ILE A 1052 19.87 66.18 14.51
C ILE A 1052 19.70 65.87 15.99
N ALA A 1053 20.75 65.34 16.63
CA ALA A 1053 20.70 65.00 18.05
C ALA A 1053 20.99 66.18 19.00
N GLY A 1054 21.19 67.39 18.47
CA GLY A 1054 21.44 68.58 19.29
C GLY A 1054 22.79 68.57 20.03
N ARG A 1055 23.78 67.81 19.57
CA ARG A 1055 25.05 67.58 20.28
C ARG A 1055 26.09 68.67 19.98
N ALA A 1056 25.85 69.89 20.48
CA ALA A 1056 26.66 71.07 20.18
C ALA A 1056 28.18 70.87 20.34
N GLU A 1057 28.63 70.21 21.41
CA GLU A 1057 30.07 69.95 21.61
C GLU A 1057 30.69 69.04 20.54
N VAL A 1058 29.94 68.05 20.08
CA VAL A 1058 30.37 67.15 19.00
C VAL A 1058 30.34 67.87 17.66
N VAL A 1059 29.34 68.73 17.43
CA VAL A 1059 29.28 69.58 16.23
C VAL A 1059 30.52 70.47 16.14
N SER A 1060 30.88 71.18 17.21
CA SER A 1060 32.10 71.99 17.27
C SER A 1060 33.33 71.15 16.97
N GLN A 1061 33.48 70.02 17.68
CA GLN A 1061 34.61 69.13 17.51
C GLN A 1061 34.73 68.59 16.07
N LEU A 1062 33.64 68.13 15.46
CA LEU A 1062 33.66 67.59 14.10
C LEU A 1062 34.08 68.66 13.07
N VAL A 1063 33.58 69.89 13.20
CA VAL A 1063 33.95 71.00 12.30
C VAL A 1063 35.41 71.41 12.51
N GLU A 1064 35.89 71.51 13.75
CA GLU A 1064 37.30 71.76 14.08
C GLU A 1064 38.23 70.66 13.51
N LEU A 1065 37.74 69.42 13.49
CA LEU A 1065 38.45 68.26 12.92
C LEU A 1065 38.33 68.17 11.38
N GLY A 1066 37.71 69.17 10.73
CA GLY A 1066 37.63 69.29 9.27
C GLY A 1066 36.43 68.60 8.63
N ALA A 1067 35.35 68.33 9.37
CA ALA A 1067 34.11 67.85 8.77
C ALA A 1067 33.51 68.88 7.80
N ASP A 1068 33.02 68.41 6.66
CA ASP A 1068 32.33 69.24 5.69
C ASP A 1068 30.97 69.70 6.24
N LYS A 1069 30.92 70.99 6.62
CA LYS A 1069 29.73 71.67 7.13
C LYS A 1069 28.66 71.91 6.06
N GLU A 1070 29.01 71.78 4.78
CA GLU A 1070 28.09 71.91 3.63
C GLU A 1070 27.77 70.55 2.98
N ALA A 1071 28.14 69.44 3.64
CA ALA A 1071 27.83 68.12 3.15
C ALA A 1071 26.31 67.99 2.93
N LYS A 1072 25.89 67.47 1.77
CA LYS A 1072 24.47 67.31 1.44
C LYS A 1072 23.99 65.88 1.66
N SER A 1073 22.81 65.74 2.27
CA SER A 1073 22.05 64.49 2.34
C SER A 1073 21.51 64.08 0.95
N ARG A 1074 20.85 62.92 0.85
CA ARG A 1074 20.14 62.50 -0.38
C ARG A 1074 19.06 63.49 -0.82
N ALA A 1075 18.46 64.22 0.11
CA ALA A 1075 17.48 65.27 -0.17
C ALA A 1075 18.13 66.63 -0.48
N GLY A 1076 19.47 66.73 -0.46
CA GLY A 1076 20.20 67.97 -0.68
C GLY A 1076 20.38 68.84 0.57
N GLN A 1077 19.93 68.37 1.73
CA GLN A 1077 19.92 69.12 2.99
C GLN A 1077 21.30 69.12 3.65
N THR A 1078 21.70 70.26 4.22
CA THR A 1078 22.96 70.44 4.98
C THR A 1078 22.75 70.16 6.48
N PRO A 1079 23.81 69.98 7.29
CA PRO A 1079 23.69 69.85 8.75
C PRO A 1079 22.90 70.99 9.41
N LEU A 1080 22.96 72.21 8.86
CA LEU A 1080 22.22 73.36 9.38
C LEU A 1080 20.70 73.23 9.19
N HIS A 1081 20.23 72.57 8.12
CA HIS A 1081 18.81 72.26 7.94
C HIS A 1081 18.28 71.42 9.10
N PHE A 1082 19.10 70.51 9.63
CA PHE A 1082 18.72 69.60 10.70
C PHE A 1082 19.08 70.08 12.12
N ALA A 1083 19.42 71.36 12.29
CA ALA A 1083 19.81 71.88 13.60
C ALA A 1083 18.65 71.77 14.60
N ALA A 1084 18.78 70.86 15.57
CA ALA A 1084 17.71 70.58 16.54
C ALA A 1084 17.58 71.62 17.66
N SER A 1085 18.55 72.53 17.81
CA SER A 1085 18.52 73.57 18.84
C SER A 1085 19.16 74.87 18.38
N GLU A 1086 18.77 75.97 19.00
CA GLU A 1086 19.36 77.30 18.79
C GLU A 1086 20.88 77.28 18.97
N LEU A 1087 21.37 76.52 19.96
CA LEU A 1087 22.80 76.41 20.23
C LEU A 1087 23.56 75.77 19.05
N VAL A 1088 23.01 74.70 18.47
CA VAL A 1088 23.63 74.04 17.30
C VAL A 1088 23.55 74.92 16.06
N ALA A 1089 22.41 75.56 15.82
CA ALA A 1089 22.23 76.44 14.67
C ALA A 1089 23.18 77.66 14.75
N ARG A 1090 23.27 78.30 15.92
CA ARG A 1090 24.20 79.39 16.19
C ARG A 1090 25.63 78.96 15.90
N LEU A 1091 26.03 77.83 16.47
CA LEU A 1091 27.38 77.32 16.36
C LEU A 1091 27.75 76.97 14.90
N LEU A 1092 26.85 76.33 14.14
CA LEU A 1092 27.09 76.06 12.72
C LEU A 1092 27.24 77.35 11.90
N VAL A 1093 26.42 78.37 12.14
CA VAL A 1093 26.51 79.66 11.45
C VAL A 1093 27.77 80.44 11.85
N GLU A 1094 28.13 80.46 13.13
CA GLU A 1094 29.38 81.08 13.63
C GLU A 1094 30.63 80.39 13.06
N LEU A 1095 30.56 79.07 12.86
CA LEU A 1095 31.58 78.29 12.16
C LEU A 1095 31.51 78.44 10.63
N GLY A 1096 30.64 79.33 10.12
CA GLY A 1096 30.55 79.75 8.73
C GLY A 1096 29.80 78.78 7.82
N ALA A 1097 28.78 78.07 8.34
CA ALA A 1097 27.85 77.32 7.50
C ALA A 1097 26.93 78.26 6.71
N ASP A 1098 26.58 77.88 5.48
CA ASP A 1098 25.72 78.68 4.62
C ASP A 1098 24.25 78.59 5.08
N LYS A 1099 23.76 79.70 5.61
CA LYS A 1099 22.37 79.85 6.08
C LYS A 1099 21.35 79.94 4.95
N GLU A 1100 21.78 80.15 3.71
CA GLU A 1100 20.94 80.20 2.50
C GLU A 1100 21.07 78.93 1.64
N ALA A 1101 21.75 77.89 2.14
CA ALA A 1101 21.92 76.66 1.40
C ALA A 1101 20.56 76.05 1.01
N GLN A 1102 20.37 75.77 -0.28
CA GLN A 1102 19.14 75.18 -0.78
C GLN A 1102 19.27 73.65 -0.94
N ASP A 1103 18.24 72.95 -0.48
CA ASP A 1103 18.04 71.53 -0.75
C ASP A 1103 17.46 71.27 -2.17
N HIS A 1104 17.17 70.01 -2.50
CA HIS A 1104 16.64 69.66 -3.83
C HIS A 1104 15.23 70.23 -4.10
N THR A 1105 14.50 70.59 -3.04
CA THR A 1105 13.19 71.25 -3.11
C THR A 1105 13.28 72.77 -3.03
N ARG A 1106 14.50 73.32 -3.03
CA ARG A 1106 14.81 74.75 -2.84
C ARG A 1106 14.43 75.30 -1.46
N GLN A 1107 14.26 74.43 -0.47
CA GLN A 1107 14.05 74.86 0.91
C GLN A 1107 15.39 75.26 1.53
N THR A 1108 15.39 76.35 2.29
CA THR A 1108 16.52 76.81 3.11
C THR A 1108 16.42 76.25 4.54
N PRO A 1109 17.47 76.33 5.37
CA PRO A 1109 17.38 75.97 6.79
C PRO A 1109 16.26 76.70 7.54
N LEU A 1110 15.94 77.95 7.17
CA LEU A 1110 14.83 78.70 7.74
C LEU A 1110 13.48 78.06 7.40
N HIS A 1111 13.25 77.71 6.13
CA HIS A 1111 12.06 76.98 5.71
C HIS A 1111 11.88 75.69 6.49
N PHE A 1112 12.97 74.92 6.67
CA PHE A 1112 12.92 73.65 7.37
C PHE A 1112 12.60 73.85 8.86
N ALA A 1113 13.26 74.80 9.54
CA ALA A 1113 12.97 75.13 10.93
C ALA A 1113 11.52 75.61 11.15
N SER A 1114 10.96 76.37 10.21
CA SER A 1114 9.55 76.76 10.22
C SER A 1114 8.62 75.57 9.99
N ALA A 1115 8.94 74.68 9.05
CA ALA A 1115 8.13 73.52 8.72
C ALA A 1115 8.11 72.46 9.83
N THR A 1116 9.23 72.26 10.54
CA THR A 1116 9.34 71.31 11.65
C THR A 1116 8.92 71.90 13.00
N GLY A 1117 8.54 73.18 13.05
CA GLY A 1117 8.10 73.86 14.27
C GLY A 1117 9.22 74.19 15.25
N HIS A 1118 10.48 74.25 14.80
CA HIS A 1118 11.62 74.70 15.61
C HIS A 1118 11.68 76.22 15.68
N GLU A 1119 10.69 76.82 16.35
CA GLU A 1119 10.49 78.28 16.42
C GLU A 1119 11.73 79.04 16.89
N GLY A 1120 12.43 78.53 17.91
CA GLY A 1120 13.67 79.12 18.41
C GLY A 1120 14.78 79.18 17.37
N VAL A 1121 14.96 78.09 16.60
CA VAL A 1121 15.95 78.01 15.51
C VAL A 1121 15.57 78.95 14.37
N ALA A 1122 14.29 79.00 13.99
CA ALA A 1122 13.81 79.92 12.96
C ALA A 1122 14.02 81.39 13.34
N ARG A 1123 13.66 81.78 14.58
CA ARG A 1123 13.91 83.12 15.11
C ARG A 1123 15.40 83.47 15.09
N LEU A 1124 16.24 82.57 15.56
CA LEU A 1124 17.68 82.75 15.56
C LEU A 1124 18.25 82.91 14.15
N LEU A 1125 17.83 82.11 13.17
CA LEU A 1125 18.32 82.22 11.80
C LEU A 1125 17.98 83.60 11.20
N VAL A 1126 16.79 84.13 11.47
CA VAL A 1126 16.40 85.50 11.07
C VAL A 1126 17.25 86.55 11.79
N GLU A 1127 17.51 86.39 13.10
CA GLU A 1127 18.42 87.28 13.86
C GLU A 1127 19.85 87.26 13.32
N LEU A 1128 20.33 86.10 12.86
CA LEU A 1128 21.62 85.93 12.21
C LEU A 1128 21.59 86.38 10.73
N GLY A 1129 20.48 86.98 10.28
CA GLY A 1129 20.31 87.61 8.98
C GLY A 1129 20.06 86.63 7.83
N ALA A 1130 19.40 85.50 8.08
CA ALA A 1130 18.85 84.66 7.01
C ALA A 1130 17.71 85.39 6.28
N ASP A 1131 17.58 85.19 4.97
CA ASP A 1131 16.55 85.83 4.17
C ASP A 1131 15.16 85.30 4.55
N LYS A 1132 14.32 86.19 5.06
CA LYS A 1132 12.94 85.89 5.47
C LYS A 1132 11.95 85.90 4.30
N GLU A 1133 12.36 86.43 3.14
CA GLU A 1133 11.55 86.53 1.92
C GLU A 1133 11.92 85.47 0.87
N ALA A 1134 13.01 84.74 1.09
CA ALA A 1134 13.41 83.55 0.32
C ALA A 1134 12.40 82.42 0.54
#